data_AF-A0A7C1N0I2-F1
#
_entry.id   AF-A0A7C1N0I2-F1
#
_cell.length_a   1.000
_cell.length_b   1.000
_cell.length_c   1.000
_cell.angle_alpha   90.00
_cell.angle_beta   90.00
_cell.angle_gamma   90.00
#
_symmetry.space_group_name_H-M   'P 1'
#
loop_
_entity.id
_entity.type
_entity.pdbx_description
1 polymer ?
#
loop_
_entity_poly.entity_id
_entity_poly.type
_entity_poly.pdbx_seq_one_letter_code
_entity_poly.pdbx_strand_id
1 'polypeptide(L)'
;MSLYFLKETEEFKRLHKAISLGEKGLKITGLVDASKPYFLSTLALESKKRIVFIQPSSFPLSEVEEQCRFYLSQLSSDLSLSSLPSLSENPYQEIIPSLDSVSSRMKFFYDLIHNSSSLIVTHIFGLLKPFPNPQNLKRFFLNLEKGETFGRDRVLDILDEYGYTREDLINSHGEYAWRGGVVDVFSPWEPLPYRIEFSGDEIASIREFDPSYQRSANKIDRILLPSLREFPSSSQFLQEWEEKIRGREGIRHLKDMEEKIARVKRADFFPSFFYLSLLHKEHFVPFNHYLRNSLFIINDIDEVEKEWRETIKDLREQYAELKNSGKFCLPPEEVYPPLLWKQIKEEAIHWQELAPKRGRKTFSFSFQSVPEFKNKIPFFLQYMKKLQKERERCFIYFSSPAVRKKMAGLLSQSEILHLESSTSSVFPKDGAVVLLVGSLHHGFSYPQEKVVYFSEKDIFTEEKVIVSRLPVKPFLSHFRDLKGGDYVVHADYGIGLFMGLMKIEIERKNREFIEIIYKDEDKLFVPVEDLNLVQKYSKAGSSVPLLSKLGSPSWERTKARVKKAIEKMAKELLHLYAQRKAMKGFSFSLGGDWQSEFERTFEYEETEDQLRAIKEIMIDMEAEFPMDRLLCGDVGYGKTEVAIRASFKAVMDGKQVAVLCPTTVLASQHLKTFRNRVVL
;
A
#
# COMPACT_ATOMS: atom_id res chain seq x y z
N MET A 1 -27.77 9.25 -24.73
CA MET A 1 -26.99 8.93 -23.52
C MET A 1 -25.58 8.60 -23.94
N SER A 2 -24.57 9.38 -23.51
CA SER A 2 -23.22 9.30 -24.10
C SER A 2 -22.53 7.97 -23.82
N LEU A 3 -22.43 7.56 -22.56
CA LEU A 3 -21.76 6.32 -22.13
C LEU A 3 -22.55 5.03 -22.46
N TYR A 4 -23.70 5.13 -23.11
CA TYR A 4 -24.50 3.96 -23.50
C TYR A 4 -24.36 3.64 -25.00
N PHE A 5 -23.53 4.36 -25.76
CA PHE A 5 -23.39 4.12 -27.19
C PHE A 5 -22.94 2.68 -27.51
N LEU A 6 -22.08 2.11 -26.66
CA LEU A 6 -21.44 0.83 -26.93
C LEU A 6 -22.47 -0.30 -27.04
N LYS A 7 -23.52 -0.29 -26.21
CA LYS A 7 -24.58 -1.30 -26.23
C LYS A 7 -25.39 -1.29 -27.53
N GLU A 8 -25.42 -0.15 -28.23
CA GLU A 8 -26.16 -0.02 -29.47
C GLU A 8 -25.40 -0.54 -30.69
N THR A 9 -24.06 -0.67 -30.57
CA THR A 9 -23.21 -1.16 -31.64
C THR A 9 -23.55 -2.61 -31.99
N GLU A 10 -23.57 -2.93 -33.29
CA GLU A 10 -23.87 -4.28 -33.78
C GLU A 10 -22.86 -5.31 -33.23
N GLU A 11 -21.60 -4.93 -33.14
CA GLU A 11 -20.51 -5.78 -32.67
C GLU A 11 -20.68 -6.15 -31.18
N PHE A 12 -21.06 -5.19 -30.34
CA PHE A 12 -21.34 -5.47 -28.92
C PHE A 12 -22.60 -6.33 -28.76
N LYS A 13 -23.66 -6.08 -29.53
CA LYS A 13 -24.87 -6.94 -29.54
C LYS A 13 -24.53 -8.38 -29.94
N ARG A 14 -23.64 -8.56 -30.91
CA ARG A 14 -23.16 -9.88 -31.35
C ARG A 14 -22.35 -10.58 -30.25
N LEU A 15 -21.46 -9.84 -29.57
CA LEU A 15 -20.68 -10.36 -28.44
C LEU A 15 -21.59 -10.78 -27.28
N HIS A 16 -22.53 -9.91 -26.89
CA HIS A 16 -23.49 -10.19 -25.83
C HIS A 16 -24.32 -11.44 -26.13
N LYS A 17 -24.77 -11.59 -27.38
CA LYS A 17 -25.46 -12.80 -27.84
C LYS A 17 -24.58 -14.05 -27.71
N ALA A 18 -23.32 -14.01 -28.13
CA ALA A 18 -22.40 -15.15 -27.99
C ALA A 18 -22.18 -15.54 -26.51
N ILE A 19 -22.04 -14.54 -25.62
CA ILE A 19 -21.94 -14.75 -24.16
C ILE A 19 -23.22 -15.35 -23.58
N SER A 20 -24.39 -14.93 -24.08
CA SER A 20 -25.68 -15.47 -23.65
C SER A 20 -25.88 -16.92 -24.07
N LEU A 21 -25.33 -17.31 -25.24
CA LEU A 21 -25.32 -18.69 -25.75
C LEU A 21 -24.27 -19.57 -25.07
N GLY A 22 -23.42 -19.01 -24.19
CA GLY A 22 -22.37 -19.75 -23.48
C GLY A 22 -21.20 -20.14 -24.38
N GLU A 23 -20.96 -19.40 -25.47
CA GLU A 23 -19.81 -19.65 -26.33
C GLU A 23 -18.49 -19.37 -25.58
N LYS A 24 -17.56 -20.32 -25.67
CA LYS A 24 -16.25 -20.30 -25.01
C LYS A 24 -15.13 -19.86 -25.95
N GLY A 25 -14.06 -19.29 -25.38
CA GLY A 25 -12.86 -18.90 -26.12
C GLY A 25 -13.11 -17.76 -27.11
N LEU A 26 -13.91 -16.78 -26.70
CA LEU A 26 -14.17 -15.58 -27.50
C LEU A 26 -12.95 -14.66 -27.48
N LYS A 27 -12.72 -13.94 -28.56
CA LYS A 27 -11.58 -13.01 -28.68
C LYS A 27 -12.08 -11.60 -28.90
N ILE A 28 -11.53 -10.63 -28.18
CA ILE A 28 -11.84 -9.22 -28.36
C ILE A 28 -10.57 -8.47 -28.76
N THR A 29 -10.67 -7.63 -29.79
CA THR A 29 -9.58 -6.79 -30.28
C THR A 29 -10.01 -5.34 -30.49
N GLY A 30 -9.03 -4.45 -30.62
CA GLY A 30 -9.26 -3.03 -30.92
C GLY A 30 -9.84 -2.23 -29.76
N LEU A 31 -9.54 -2.65 -28.52
CA LEU A 31 -9.65 -1.84 -27.32
C LEU A 31 -8.31 -1.15 -27.06
N VAL A 32 -8.35 0.12 -26.66
CA VAL A 32 -7.19 0.83 -26.08
C VAL A 32 -7.27 0.79 -24.56
N ASP A 33 -6.16 0.94 -23.85
CA ASP A 33 -6.12 0.80 -22.38
C ASP A 33 -7.15 1.67 -21.66
N ALA A 34 -7.25 2.94 -22.04
CA ALA A 34 -8.23 3.88 -21.50
C ALA A 34 -9.70 3.43 -21.67
N SER A 35 -9.99 2.60 -22.67
CA SER A 35 -11.34 2.10 -22.95
C SER A 35 -11.68 0.80 -22.22
N LYS A 36 -10.69 0.06 -21.71
CA LYS A 36 -10.91 -1.26 -21.07
C LYS A 36 -11.84 -1.17 -19.84
N PRO A 37 -11.66 -0.22 -18.89
CA PRO A 37 -12.56 -0.10 -17.73
C PRO A 37 -14.00 0.25 -18.13
N TYR A 38 -14.18 1.12 -19.13
CA TYR A 38 -15.49 1.46 -19.68
C TYR A 38 -16.18 0.23 -20.31
N PHE A 39 -15.42 -0.54 -21.09
CA PHE A 39 -15.92 -1.74 -21.72
C PHE A 39 -16.35 -2.80 -20.69
N LEU A 40 -15.52 -3.05 -19.66
CA LEU A 40 -15.86 -3.97 -18.56
C LEU A 40 -17.12 -3.54 -17.84
N SER A 41 -17.22 -2.26 -17.50
CA SER A 41 -18.36 -1.71 -16.77
C SER A 41 -19.66 -1.83 -17.58
N THR A 42 -19.59 -1.58 -18.89
CA THR A 42 -20.73 -1.76 -19.81
C THR A 42 -21.10 -3.24 -19.96
N LEU A 43 -20.11 -4.12 -20.06
CA LEU A 43 -20.35 -5.56 -20.18
C LEU A 43 -20.94 -6.14 -18.88
N ALA A 44 -20.51 -5.68 -17.71
CA ALA A 44 -21.05 -6.07 -16.42
C ALA A 44 -22.54 -5.68 -16.31
N LEU A 45 -22.88 -4.47 -16.76
CA LEU A 45 -24.26 -3.99 -16.82
C LEU A 45 -25.17 -4.86 -17.70
N GLU A 46 -24.72 -5.16 -18.93
CA GLU A 46 -25.55 -5.81 -19.94
C GLU A 46 -25.61 -7.34 -19.78
N SER A 47 -24.50 -7.97 -19.39
CA SER A 47 -24.44 -9.43 -19.28
C SER A 47 -25.23 -9.96 -18.08
N LYS A 48 -25.40 -9.15 -17.02
CA LYS A 48 -25.93 -9.55 -15.71
C LYS A 48 -25.24 -10.81 -15.13
N LYS A 49 -24.05 -11.14 -15.64
CA LYS A 49 -23.18 -12.18 -15.13
C LYS A 49 -22.07 -11.51 -14.34
N ARG A 50 -21.61 -12.19 -13.29
CA ARG A 50 -20.39 -11.78 -12.58
C ARG A 50 -19.21 -11.91 -13.53
N ILE A 51 -18.44 -10.84 -13.69
CA ILE A 51 -17.25 -10.80 -14.53
C ILE A 51 -16.01 -10.92 -13.64
N VAL A 52 -15.07 -11.76 -14.06
CA VAL A 52 -13.75 -11.91 -13.45
C VAL A 52 -12.72 -11.47 -14.46
N PHE A 53 -12.12 -10.32 -14.20
CA PHE A 53 -11.09 -9.74 -15.03
C PHE A 53 -9.71 -10.09 -14.48
N ILE A 54 -8.95 -10.83 -15.26
CA ILE A 54 -7.60 -11.29 -14.95
C ILE A 54 -6.63 -10.43 -15.74
N GLN A 55 -5.79 -9.67 -15.04
CA GLN A 55 -4.78 -8.80 -15.63
C GLN A 55 -3.36 -9.28 -15.28
N PRO A 56 -2.36 -9.08 -16.16
CA PRO A 56 -0.97 -9.37 -15.83
C PRO A 56 -0.52 -8.61 -14.58
N SER A 57 0.38 -9.21 -13.80
CA SER A 57 0.90 -8.61 -12.57
C SER A 57 1.76 -7.37 -12.79
N SER A 58 2.17 -7.09 -14.03
CA SER A 58 2.85 -5.86 -14.46
C SER A 58 1.97 -4.61 -14.37
N PHE A 59 0.64 -4.78 -14.33
CA PHE A 59 -0.32 -3.69 -14.21
C PHE A 59 -0.98 -3.71 -12.83
N PRO A 60 -1.03 -2.58 -12.10
CA PRO A 60 -1.62 -2.54 -10.76
C PRO A 60 -3.15 -2.68 -10.82
N LEU A 61 -3.73 -3.48 -9.91
CA LEU A 61 -5.20 -3.60 -9.80
C LEU A 61 -5.87 -2.28 -9.41
N SER A 62 -5.19 -1.43 -8.62
CA SER A 62 -5.75 -0.17 -8.11
C SER A 62 -6.18 0.80 -9.22
N GLU A 63 -5.42 0.87 -10.30
CA GLU A 63 -5.71 1.76 -11.43
C GLU A 63 -6.99 1.33 -12.17
N VAL A 64 -7.08 0.05 -12.53
CA VAL A 64 -8.28 -0.51 -13.17
C VAL A 64 -9.46 -0.49 -12.22
N GLU A 65 -9.23 -0.70 -10.93
CA GLU A 65 -10.26 -0.62 -9.91
C GLU A 65 -10.88 0.78 -9.85
N GLU A 66 -10.05 1.82 -9.72
CA GLU A 66 -10.51 3.22 -9.66
C GLU A 66 -11.34 3.59 -10.90
N GLN A 67 -10.83 3.27 -12.09
CA GLN A 67 -11.52 3.58 -13.35
C GLN A 67 -12.82 2.78 -13.52
N CYS A 68 -12.85 1.50 -13.14
CA CYS A 68 -14.09 0.73 -13.15
C CYS A 68 -15.11 1.29 -12.15
N ARG A 69 -14.70 1.69 -10.93
CA ARG A 69 -15.61 2.34 -9.96
C ARG A 69 -16.21 3.61 -10.54
N PHE A 70 -15.39 4.43 -11.20
CA PHE A 70 -15.85 5.63 -11.89
C PHE A 70 -16.95 5.29 -12.92
N TYR A 71 -16.69 4.40 -13.87
CA TYR A 71 -17.69 4.07 -14.90
C TYR A 71 -18.94 3.39 -14.34
N LEU A 72 -18.80 2.47 -13.38
CA LEU A 72 -19.93 1.83 -12.72
C LEU A 72 -20.82 2.87 -12.04
N SER A 73 -20.23 3.85 -11.33
CA SER A 73 -20.99 4.93 -10.69
C SER A 73 -21.80 5.78 -11.68
N GLN A 74 -21.34 5.89 -12.94
CA GLN A 74 -22.04 6.62 -13.99
C GLN A 74 -23.12 5.78 -14.69
N LEU A 75 -22.99 4.45 -14.67
CA LEU A 75 -23.86 3.52 -15.39
C LEU A 75 -24.97 2.95 -14.50
N SER A 76 -24.66 2.53 -13.28
CA SER A 76 -25.64 1.95 -12.35
C SER A 76 -25.15 1.97 -10.90
N SER A 77 -26.03 2.32 -9.98
CA SER A 77 -25.80 2.21 -8.52
C SER A 77 -25.77 0.77 -8.01
N ASP A 78 -26.34 -0.16 -8.78
CA ASP A 78 -26.58 -1.53 -8.32
C ASP A 78 -25.39 -2.46 -8.60
N LEU A 79 -24.44 -2.01 -9.42
CA LEU A 79 -23.24 -2.77 -9.75
C LEU A 79 -22.13 -2.48 -8.73
N SER A 80 -21.53 -3.53 -8.23
CA SER A 80 -20.40 -3.46 -7.30
C SER A 80 -19.13 -4.07 -7.89
N LEU A 81 -18.00 -3.54 -7.44
CA LEU A 81 -16.66 -3.97 -7.82
C LEU A 81 -15.90 -4.44 -6.58
N SER A 82 -15.21 -5.56 -6.72
CA SER A 82 -14.26 -6.06 -5.72
C SER A 82 -12.90 -6.34 -6.37
N SER A 83 -11.84 -6.12 -5.61
CA SER A 83 -10.47 -6.44 -6.01
C SER A 83 -9.97 -7.63 -5.20
N LEU A 84 -9.34 -8.59 -5.87
CA LEU A 84 -8.72 -9.76 -5.26
C LEU A 84 -7.22 -9.69 -5.53
N PRO A 85 -6.41 -9.19 -4.58
CA PRO A 85 -4.97 -9.20 -4.73
C PRO A 85 -4.41 -10.62 -4.55
N SER A 86 -3.25 -10.87 -5.14
CA SER A 86 -2.43 -12.04 -4.83
C SER A 86 -1.98 -11.98 -3.37
N LEU A 87 -1.88 -13.13 -2.72
CA LEU A 87 -1.07 -13.26 -1.51
C LEU A 87 0.38 -13.16 -2.02
N SER A 88 0.93 -11.95 -1.99
CA SER A 88 2.13 -11.42 -2.68
C SER A 88 3.42 -12.24 -2.52
N GLU A 89 3.41 -13.24 -1.65
CA GLU A 89 4.57 -13.97 -1.23
C GLU A 89 4.75 -15.28 -2.02
N ASN A 90 6.01 -15.62 -2.29
CA ASN A 90 6.36 -16.91 -2.81
C ASN A 90 6.16 -17.98 -1.71
N PRO A 91 5.43 -19.08 -1.97
CA PRO A 91 5.12 -20.11 -0.96
C PRO A 91 6.34 -20.81 -0.35
N TYR A 92 7.52 -20.67 -0.96
CA TYR A 92 8.79 -21.26 -0.53
C TYR A 92 9.72 -20.28 0.17
N GLN A 93 9.34 -19.01 0.24
CA GLN A 93 10.07 -18.00 1.00
C GLN A 93 9.52 -17.93 2.42
N GLU A 94 10.41 -17.82 3.40
CA GLU A 94 10.03 -17.66 4.81
C GLU A 94 9.75 -16.17 5.12
N ILE A 95 8.79 -15.58 4.40
CA ILE A 95 8.34 -14.19 4.55
C ILE A 95 6.87 -14.18 4.98
N ILE A 96 6.58 -13.53 6.10
CA ILE A 96 5.20 -13.40 6.60
C ILE A 96 4.43 -12.46 5.66
N PRO A 97 3.23 -12.84 5.18
CA PRO A 97 2.39 -11.94 4.40
C PRO A 97 2.08 -10.65 5.14
N SER A 98 2.09 -9.53 4.41
CA SER A 98 1.75 -8.25 5.03
C SER A 98 0.29 -8.24 5.51
N LEU A 99 0.05 -7.50 6.61
CA LEU A 99 -1.31 -7.31 7.13
C LEU A 99 -2.24 -6.74 6.06
N ASP A 100 -1.76 -5.80 5.24
CA ASP A 100 -2.54 -5.19 4.17
C ASP A 100 -2.95 -6.20 3.09
N SER A 101 -2.06 -7.13 2.73
CA SER A 101 -2.31 -8.17 1.75
C SER A 101 -3.41 -9.13 2.23
N VAL A 102 -3.26 -9.65 3.45
CA VAL A 102 -4.28 -10.54 4.05
C VAL A 102 -5.58 -9.79 4.29
N SER A 103 -5.54 -8.58 4.86
CA SER A 103 -6.70 -7.74 5.13
C SER A 103 -7.51 -7.44 3.87
N SER A 104 -6.84 -7.11 2.75
CA SER A 104 -7.49 -6.86 1.46
C SER A 104 -8.19 -8.10 0.92
N ARG A 105 -7.57 -9.28 1.06
CA ARG A 105 -8.18 -10.55 0.65
C ARG A 105 -9.35 -10.95 1.57
N MET A 106 -9.23 -10.70 2.86
CA MET A 106 -10.33 -10.91 3.81
C MET A 106 -11.51 -9.98 3.52
N LYS A 107 -11.24 -8.73 3.10
CA LYS A 107 -12.28 -7.79 2.66
C LYS A 107 -13.00 -8.32 1.43
N PHE A 108 -12.26 -8.87 0.48
CA PHE A 108 -12.84 -9.54 -0.68
C PHE A 108 -13.76 -10.71 -0.29
N PHE A 109 -13.39 -11.56 0.68
CA PHE A 109 -14.30 -12.63 1.16
C PHE A 109 -15.55 -12.09 1.83
N TYR A 110 -15.41 -11.04 2.64
CA TYR A 110 -16.55 -10.40 3.26
C TYR A 110 -17.53 -9.87 2.20
N ASP A 111 -17.00 -9.18 1.20
CA ASP A 111 -17.80 -8.64 0.09
C ASP A 111 -18.45 -9.77 -0.72
N LEU A 112 -17.78 -10.90 -0.95
CA LEU A 112 -18.38 -12.04 -1.66
C LEU A 112 -19.59 -12.65 -0.94
N ILE A 113 -19.62 -12.60 0.41
CA ILE A 113 -20.72 -13.15 1.20
C ILE A 113 -21.92 -12.18 1.20
N HIS A 114 -21.65 -10.89 1.30
CA HIS A 114 -22.68 -9.87 1.57
C HIS A 114 -23.13 -9.11 0.33
N ASN A 115 -22.29 -9.05 -0.70
CA ASN A 115 -22.52 -8.31 -1.93
C ASN A 115 -22.48 -9.25 -3.15
N SER A 116 -23.33 -8.97 -4.13
CA SER A 116 -23.21 -9.56 -5.46
C SER A 116 -22.22 -8.75 -6.29
N SER A 117 -20.92 -8.89 -6.02
CA SER A 117 -19.87 -8.27 -6.84
C SER A 117 -20.08 -8.64 -8.29
N SER A 118 -20.35 -7.63 -9.12
CA SER A 118 -20.68 -7.78 -10.54
C SER A 118 -19.41 -7.82 -11.38
N LEU A 119 -18.36 -7.14 -10.92
CA LEU A 119 -17.02 -7.16 -11.50
C LEU A 119 -16.00 -7.49 -10.40
N ILE A 120 -15.08 -8.41 -10.70
CA ILE A 120 -13.95 -8.78 -9.87
C ILE A 120 -12.69 -8.55 -10.68
N VAL A 121 -11.73 -7.79 -10.15
CA VAL A 121 -10.41 -7.59 -10.76
C VAL A 121 -9.36 -8.35 -9.96
N THR A 122 -8.46 -9.08 -10.63
CA THR A 122 -7.48 -9.95 -9.98
C THR A 122 -6.27 -10.22 -10.87
N HIS A 123 -5.21 -10.74 -10.27
CA HIS A 123 -4.14 -11.43 -10.99
C HIS A 123 -4.37 -12.94 -11.02
N ILE A 124 -3.61 -13.64 -11.86
CA ILE A 124 -3.71 -15.10 -12.01
C ILE A 124 -3.37 -15.84 -10.71
N PHE A 125 -2.31 -15.47 -9.99
CA PHE A 125 -1.91 -16.17 -8.77
C PHE A 125 -2.84 -15.91 -7.58
N GLY A 126 -3.42 -14.71 -7.50
CA GLY A 126 -4.48 -14.41 -6.53
C GLY A 126 -5.71 -15.27 -6.72
N LEU A 127 -6.03 -15.64 -7.97
CA LEU A 127 -7.16 -16.46 -8.38
C LEU A 127 -6.94 -17.97 -8.20
N LEU A 128 -5.72 -18.46 -8.43
CA LEU A 128 -5.44 -19.90 -8.47
C LEU A 128 -5.17 -20.51 -7.09
N LYS A 129 -4.72 -19.71 -6.11
CA LYS A 129 -4.58 -20.17 -4.72
C LYS A 129 -5.96 -20.64 -4.20
N PRO A 130 -6.10 -21.85 -3.66
CA PRO A 130 -7.36 -22.29 -3.05
C PRO A 130 -7.82 -21.38 -1.91
N PHE A 131 -9.13 -21.30 -1.75
CA PHE A 131 -9.83 -20.36 -0.89
C PHE A 131 -10.49 -21.06 0.29
N PRO A 132 -10.72 -20.40 1.42
CA PRO A 132 -11.53 -20.97 2.50
C PRO A 132 -12.87 -21.48 1.93
N ASN A 133 -13.48 -22.50 2.52
CA ASN A 133 -14.78 -23.00 2.06
C ASN A 133 -15.89 -21.98 2.39
N PRO A 134 -16.81 -21.65 1.45
CA PRO A 134 -17.89 -20.69 1.69
C PRO A 134 -18.73 -20.99 2.94
N GLN A 135 -18.89 -22.27 3.29
CA GLN A 135 -19.64 -22.70 4.47
C GLN A 135 -19.00 -22.22 5.79
N ASN A 136 -17.67 -22.02 5.78
CA ASN A 136 -16.89 -21.62 6.95
C ASN A 136 -16.55 -20.13 6.97
N LEU A 137 -16.74 -19.42 5.85
CA LEU A 137 -16.30 -18.02 5.72
C LEU A 137 -16.89 -17.08 6.79
N LYS A 138 -18.15 -17.27 7.18
CA LYS A 138 -18.77 -16.44 8.23
C LYS A 138 -18.01 -16.47 9.56
N ARG A 139 -17.28 -17.55 9.84
CA ARG A 139 -16.49 -17.71 11.07
C ARG A 139 -15.25 -16.83 11.11
N PHE A 140 -14.85 -16.23 10.00
CA PHE A 140 -13.73 -15.31 9.92
C PHE A 140 -14.11 -13.84 10.18
N PHE A 141 -15.37 -13.58 10.55
CA PHE A 141 -15.90 -12.25 10.76
C PHE A 141 -16.68 -12.21 12.07
N LEU A 142 -16.18 -11.46 13.05
CA LEU A 142 -16.83 -11.26 14.34
C LEU A 142 -17.64 -9.96 14.29
N ASN A 143 -18.96 -10.08 14.34
CA ASN A 143 -19.86 -8.94 14.54
C ASN A 143 -20.13 -8.81 16.03
N LEU A 144 -20.04 -7.59 16.55
CA LEU A 144 -20.37 -7.29 17.95
C LEU A 144 -21.35 -6.12 17.97
N GLU A 145 -22.44 -6.26 18.72
CA GLU A 145 -23.45 -5.23 18.90
C GLU A 145 -23.62 -4.86 20.37
N LYS A 146 -23.88 -3.59 20.64
CA LYS A 146 -24.18 -3.11 21.98
C LYS A 146 -25.46 -3.79 22.51
N GLY A 147 -25.40 -4.26 23.76
CA GLY A 147 -26.50 -4.98 24.42
C GLY A 147 -26.51 -6.49 24.12
N GLU A 148 -25.61 -6.98 23.28
CA GLU A 148 -25.46 -8.42 23.04
C GLU A 148 -24.85 -9.11 24.26
N THR A 149 -25.38 -10.29 24.62
CA THR A 149 -24.81 -11.17 25.64
C THR A 149 -23.64 -11.97 25.05
N PHE A 150 -22.53 -11.28 24.82
CA PHE A 150 -21.28 -11.85 24.33
C PHE A 150 -20.14 -11.48 25.29
N GLY A 151 -19.67 -12.46 26.07
CA GLY A 151 -18.70 -12.21 27.14
C GLY A 151 -17.31 -11.85 26.63
N ARG A 152 -16.59 -11.05 27.44
CA ARG A 152 -15.22 -10.58 27.15
C ARG A 152 -14.27 -11.70 26.73
N ASP A 153 -14.23 -12.79 27.50
CA ASP A 153 -13.24 -13.86 27.29
C ASP A 153 -13.41 -14.53 25.93
N ARG A 154 -14.65 -14.67 25.45
CA ARG A 154 -14.91 -15.17 24.09
C ARG A 154 -14.39 -14.22 23.01
N VAL A 155 -14.47 -12.91 23.22
CA VAL A 155 -13.87 -11.94 22.29
C VAL A 155 -12.37 -12.09 22.26
N LEU A 156 -11.71 -12.24 23.42
CA LEU A 156 -10.26 -12.42 23.50
C LEU A 156 -9.81 -13.71 22.80
N ASP A 157 -10.52 -14.82 23.03
CA ASP A 157 -10.25 -16.10 22.37
C ASP A 157 -10.36 -15.97 20.84
N ILE A 158 -11.41 -15.31 20.34
CA ILE A 158 -11.60 -15.13 18.88
C ILE A 158 -10.54 -14.19 18.30
N LEU A 159 -10.14 -13.14 19.00
CA LEU A 159 -9.08 -12.23 18.54
C LEU A 159 -7.74 -12.94 18.39
N ASP A 160 -7.39 -13.79 19.35
CA ASP A 160 -6.19 -14.64 19.27
C ASP A 160 -6.29 -15.65 18.11
N GLU A 161 -7.45 -16.28 17.96
CA GLU A 161 -7.72 -17.19 16.83
C GLU A 161 -7.55 -16.48 15.47
N TYR A 162 -8.07 -15.26 15.36
CA TYR A 162 -7.99 -14.39 14.19
C TYR A 162 -6.58 -13.89 13.91
N GLY A 163 -5.65 -14.02 14.87
CA GLY A 163 -4.27 -13.61 14.73
C GLY A 163 -4.01 -12.15 15.06
N TYR A 164 -4.87 -11.51 15.85
CA TYR A 164 -4.54 -10.22 16.45
C TYR A 164 -3.44 -10.40 17.48
N THR A 165 -2.52 -9.43 17.54
CA THR A 165 -1.42 -9.44 18.50
C THR A 165 -1.87 -8.79 19.80
N ARG A 166 -1.70 -9.52 20.91
CA ARG A 166 -1.93 -8.97 22.24
C ARG A 166 -0.83 -7.98 22.61
N GLU A 167 -1.22 -6.77 22.97
CA GLU A 167 -0.35 -5.73 23.49
C GLU A 167 -0.88 -5.17 24.83
N ASP A 168 -0.03 -4.48 25.58
CA ASP A 168 -0.46 -3.75 26.78
C ASP A 168 -1.23 -2.46 26.43
N LEU A 169 -0.97 -1.97 25.21
CA LEU A 169 -1.59 -0.80 24.62
C LEU A 169 -1.50 -0.88 23.09
N ILE A 170 -2.62 -0.70 22.41
CA ILE A 170 -2.68 -0.69 20.95
C ILE A 170 -2.16 0.62 20.35
N ASN A 171 -1.38 0.51 19.27
CA ASN A 171 -0.87 1.62 18.46
C ASN A 171 -1.11 1.37 16.95
N SER A 172 -1.16 0.12 16.51
CA SER A 172 -1.21 -0.26 15.09
C SER A 172 -2.39 -1.20 14.79
N HIS A 173 -2.77 -1.29 13.51
CA HIS A 173 -3.77 -2.26 13.06
C HIS A 173 -3.35 -3.69 13.39
N GLY A 174 -4.34 -4.52 13.74
CA GLY A 174 -4.12 -5.92 14.09
C GLY A 174 -3.69 -6.15 15.54
N GLU A 175 -3.70 -5.12 16.38
CA GLU A 175 -3.39 -5.23 17.82
C GLU A 175 -4.67 -5.21 18.68
N TYR A 176 -4.62 -5.85 19.84
CA TYR A 176 -5.64 -5.73 20.87
C TYR A 176 -5.03 -5.69 22.28
N ALA A 177 -5.73 -5.05 23.22
CA ALA A 177 -5.37 -4.96 24.63
C ALA A 177 -6.62 -5.11 25.50
N TRP A 178 -6.47 -5.48 26.76
CA TRP A 178 -7.61 -5.47 27.70
C TRP A 178 -7.20 -5.09 29.11
N ARG A 179 -8.15 -4.48 29.82
CA ARG A 179 -8.01 -4.10 31.24
C ARG A 179 -9.35 -4.29 31.95
N GLY A 180 -9.43 -5.29 32.82
CA GLY A 180 -10.68 -5.62 33.50
C GLY A 180 -11.79 -5.95 32.49
N GLY A 181 -12.91 -5.24 32.56
CA GLY A 181 -14.05 -5.38 31.64
C GLY A 181 -13.94 -4.55 30.36
N VAL A 182 -12.74 -4.09 29.96
CA VAL A 182 -12.55 -3.27 28.76
C VAL A 182 -11.59 -3.96 27.80
N VAL A 183 -11.96 -4.01 26.51
CA VAL A 183 -11.12 -4.51 25.42
C VAL A 183 -10.93 -3.42 24.39
N ASP A 184 -9.68 -3.07 24.11
CA ASP A 184 -9.30 -2.17 23.02
C ASP A 184 -8.82 -3.01 21.84
N VAL A 185 -9.29 -2.75 20.62
CA VAL A 185 -8.91 -3.50 19.41
C VAL A 185 -8.78 -2.57 18.21
N PHE A 186 -7.74 -2.75 17.40
CA PHE A 186 -7.53 -1.95 16.19
C PHE A 186 -7.76 -2.80 14.93
N SER A 187 -8.97 -2.71 14.36
CA SER A 187 -9.31 -3.37 13.09
C SER A 187 -8.47 -2.79 11.93
N PRO A 188 -7.99 -3.62 10.99
CA PRO A 188 -7.30 -3.14 9.78
C PRO A 188 -8.25 -2.49 8.75
N TRP A 189 -9.57 -2.55 8.97
CA TRP A 189 -10.56 -1.96 8.05
C TRP A 189 -11.02 -0.57 8.44
N GLU A 190 -10.58 -0.10 9.61
CA GLU A 190 -11.17 1.05 10.28
C GLU A 190 -10.07 2.05 10.61
N PRO A 191 -10.30 3.36 10.41
CA PRO A 191 -9.26 4.36 10.61
C PRO A 191 -8.93 4.61 12.08
N LEU A 192 -9.84 4.23 12.99
CA LEU A 192 -9.70 4.41 14.44
C LEU A 192 -9.96 3.07 15.17
N PRO A 193 -9.25 2.80 16.27
CA PRO A 193 -9.51 1.63 17.10
C PRO A 193 -10.82 1.75 17.89
N TYR A 194 -11.31 0.58 18.32
CA TYR A 194 -12.50 0.43 19.14
C TYR A 194 -12.16 0.09 20.59
N ARG A 195 -12.90 0.68 21.52
CA ARG A 195 -12.95 0.35 22.94
C ARG A 195 -14.32 -0.27 23.25
N ILE A 196 -14.30 -1.51 23.68
CA ILE A 196 -15.48 -2.33 24.01
C ILE A 196 -15.54 -2.46 25.53
N GLU A 197 -16.58 -1.90 26.14
CA GLU A 197 -16.84 -1.96 27.58
C GLU A 197 -17.88 -3.05 27.87
N PHE A 198 -17.54 -3.96 28.78
CA PHE A 198 -18.39 -5.08 29.20
C PHE A 198 -18.94 -4.86 30.61
N SER A 199 -20.18 -5.30 30.83
CA SER A 199 -20.83 -5.39 32.14
C SER A 199 -21.26 -6.84 32.38
N GLY A 200 -20.42 -7.62 33.05
CA GLY A 200 -20.58 -9.08 33.09
C GLY A 200 -20.33 -9.68 31.71
N ASP A 201 -21.31 -10.44 31.20
CA ASP A 201 -21.26 -11.06 29.87
C ASP A 201 -21.98 -10.23 28.78
N GLU A 202 -22.32 -8.97 29.06
CA GLU A 202 -23.01 -8.08 28.13
C GLU A 202 -22.10 -6.95 27.65
N ILE A 203 -22.19 -6.60 26.35
CA ILE A 203 -21.51 -5.45 25.76
C ILE A 203 -22.25 -4.16 26.14
N ALA A 204 -21.73 -3.43 27.13
CA ALA A 204 -22.34 -2.22 27.65
C ALA A 204 -22.18 -1.00 26.71
N SER A 205 -20.99 -0.82 26.13
CA SER A 205 -20.77 0.23 25.13
C SER A 205 -19.58 -0.04 24.21
N ILE A 206 -19.63 0.51 22.99
CA ILE A 206 -18.51 0.49 22.03
C ILE A 206 -18.20 1.94 21.64
N ARG A 207 -16.90 2.29 21.61
CA ARG A 207 -16.44 3.65 21.31
C ARG A 207 -15.21 3.66 20.43
N GLU A 208 -15.13 4.61 19.51
CA GLU A 208 -13.88 4.92 18.80
C GLU A 208 -12.97 5.77 19.71
N PHE A 209 -11.66 5.65 19.54
CA PHE A 209 -10.70 6.52 20.23
C PHE A 209 -9.45 6.78 19.41
N ASP A 210 -8.72 7.87 19.72
CA ASP A 210 -7.44 8.15 19.08
C ASP A 210 -6.31 7.40 19.82
N PRO A 211 -5.53 6.52 19.15
CA PRO A 211 -4.47 5.75 19.80
C PRO A 211 -3.36 6.63 20.39
N SER A 212 -3.16 7.84 19.85
CA SER A 212 -2.13 8.79 20.28
C SER A 212 -2.43 9.40 21.65
N TYR A 213 -3.71 9.68 21.93
CA TYR A 213 -4.15 10.33 23.17
C TYR A 213 -4.98 9.42 24.09
N GLN A 214 -5.39 8.24 23.62
CA GLN A 214 -6.23 7.25 24.31
C GLN A 214 -7.56 7.79 24.86
N ARG A 215 -8.09 8.84 24.22
CA ARG A 215 -9.35 9.47 24.60
C ARG A 215 -10.45 9.02 23.65
N SER A 216 -11.54 8.51 24.21
CA SER A 216 -12.73 8.12 23.46
C SER A 216 -13.35 9.34 22.79
N ALA A 217 -13.74 9.16 21.52
CA ALA A 217 -14.37 10.19 20.70
C ALA A 217 -15.87 9.87 20.52
N ASN A 218 -16.18 8.93 19.63
CA ASN A 218 -17.55 8.66 19.18
C ASN A 218 -18.08 7.34 19.75
N LYS A 219 -19.36 7.32 20.13
CA LYS A 219 -20.07 6.07 20.48
C LYS A 219 -20.64 5.45 19.20
N ILE A 220 -20.54 4.14 19.10
CA ILE A 220 -21.07 3.35 17.99
C ILE A 220 -21.82 2.13 18.53
N ASP A 221 -22.82 1.65 17.79
CA ASP A 221 -23.69 0.56 18.25
C ASP A 221 -23.22 -0.82 17.79
N ARG A 222 -22.47 -0.90 16.68
CA ARG A 222 -22.00 -2.15 16.10
C ARG A 222 -20.61 -2.02 15.50
N ILE A 223 -19.83 -3.10 15.57
CA ILE A 223 -18.52 -3.22 14.92
C ILE A 223 -18.36 -4.57 14.24
N LEU A 224 -17.40 -4.62 13.32
CA LEU A 224 -17.01 -5.82 12.60
C LEU A 224 -15.50 -5.99 12.68
N LEU A 225 -15.06 -7.13 13.20
CA LEU A 225 -13.65 -7.48 13.34
C LEU A 225 -13.34 -8.65 12.39
N PRO A 226 -12.49 -8.44 11.36
CA PRO A 226 -12.08 -9.50 10.46
C PRO A 226 -10.96 -10.35 11.03
N SER A 227 -10.90 -11.61 10.63
CA SER A 227 -9.70 -12.43 10.81
C SER A 227 -8.52 -11.86 10.04
N LEU A 228 -7.32 -11.98 10.61
CA LEU A 228 -6.04 -11.62 9.98
C LEU A 228 -5.35 -12.86 9.38
N ARG A 229 -6.11 -13.93 9.17
CA ARG A 229 -5.68 -15.23 8.61
C ARG A 229 -6.75 -15.77 7.67
N GLU A 230 -6.32 -16.45 6.61
CA GLU A 230 -7.19 -17.18 5.67
C GLU A 230 -7.42 -18.65 6.08
N PHE A 231 -7.05 -19.03 7.29
CA PHE A 231 -7.21 -20.39 7.80
C PHE A 231 -7.73 -20.37 9.25
N PRO A 232 -8.54 -21.35 9.66
CA PRO A 232 -8.92 -21.49 11.06
C PRO A 232 -7.69 -21.83 11.92
N SER A 233 -7.69 -21.39 13.18
CA SER A 233 -6.65 -21.71 14.16
C SER A 233 -7.20 -22.51 15.36
N SER A 234 -8.48 -22.88 15.32
CA SER A 234 -9.13 -23.72 16.32
C SER A 234 -8.37 -25.03 16.56
N SER A 235 -8.38 -25.54 17.79
CA SER A 235 -7.67 -26.77 18.14
C SER A 235 -8.07 -27.98 17.27
N GLN A 236 -9.35 -28.07 16.88
CA GLN A 236 -9.84 -29.11 15.97
C GLN A 236 -9.13 -29.05 14.60
N PHE A 237 -9.08 -27.87 13.99
CA PHE A 237 -8.40 -27.67 12.70
C PHE A 237 -6.92 -28.07 12.77
N LEU A 238 -6.23 -27.67 13.84
CA LEU A 238 -4.79 -27.96 14.00
C LEU A 238 -4.52 -29.45 14.21
N GLN A 239 -5.40 -30.17 14.92
CA GLN A 239 -5.32 -31.62 15.08
C GLN A 239 -5.52 -32.34 13.75
N GLU A 240 -6.57 -31.98 13.00
CA GLU A 240 -6.84 -32.57 11.69
C GLU A 240 -5.69 -32.25 10.70
N TRP A 241 -5.14 -31.03 10.74
CA TRP A 241 -3.95 -30.68 9.96
C TRP A 241 -2.73 -31.53 10.34
N GLU A 242 -2.48 -31.78 11.63
CA GLU A 242 -1.41 -32.65 12.13
C GLU A 242 -1.54 -34.08 11.60
N GLU A 243 -2.75 -34.63 11.58
CA GLU A 243 -3.02 -35.95 11.01
C GLU A 243 -2.71 -35.99 9.50
N LYS A 244 -3.12 -34.94 8.76
CA LYS A 244 -2.88 -34.86 7.31
C LYS A 244 -1.40 -34.71 6.97
N ILE A 245 -0.64 -33.91 7.73
CA ILE A 245 0.81 -33.78 7.50
C ILE A 245 1.53 -35.10 7.85
N ARG A 246 1.16 -35.78 8.95
CA ARG A 246 1.73 -37.09 9.32
C ARG A 246 1.37 -38.21 8.35
N GLY A 247 0.19 -38.14 7.75
CA GLY A 247 -0.25 -39.06 6.70
C GLY A 247 0.47 -38.88 5.35
N ARG A 248 1.30 -37.84 5.17
CA ARG A 248 2.12 -37.70 3.96
C ARG A 248 3.31 -38.65 4.02
N GLU A 249 3.44 -39.51 3.00
CA GLU A 249 4.53 -40.46 2.88
C GLU A 249 5.89 -39.75 2.68
N GLY A 250 6.89 -40.04 3.53
CA GLY A 250 8.28 -39.63 3.30
C GLY A 250 9.19 -39.61 4.54
N ILE A 251 10.01 -40.66 4.72
CA ILE A 251 11.02 -40.73 5.80
C ILE A 251 12.05 -39.58 5.72
N ARG A 252 12.30 -39.05 4.51
CA ARG A 252 13.32 -38.00 4.26
C ARG A 252 13.03 -36.65 4.93
N HIS A 253 11.80 -36.38 5.35
CA HIS A 253 11.38 -35.07 5.87
C HIS A 253 10.88 -35.11 7.32
N LEU A 254 10.93 -36.28 7.97
CA LEU A 254 10.30 -36.52 9.28
C LEU A 254 10.73 -35.49 10.34
N LYS A 255 12.02 -35.10 10.35
CA LYS A 255 12.57 -34.15 11.31
C LYS A 255 11.99 -32.73 11.14
N ASP A 256 11.95 -32.22 9.91
CA ASP A 256 11.41 -30.88 9.59
C ASP A 256 9.89 -30.83 9.79
N MET A 257 9.19 -31.92 9.48
CA MET A 257 7.75 -32.05 9.74
C MET A 257 7.44 -31.98 11.25
N GLU A 258 8.15 -32.76 12.07
CA GLU A 258 7.96 -32.73 13.53
C GLU A 258 8.33 -31.37 14.14
N GLU A 259 9.35 -30.69 13.61
CA GLU A 259 9.67 -29.31 14.00
C GLU A 259 8.52 -28.35 13.69
N LYS A 260 7.95 -28.41 12.49
CA LYS A 260 6.80 -27.59 12.08
C LYS A 260 5.55 -27.88 12.92
N ILE A 261 5.25 -29.15 13.20
CA ILE A 261 4.16 -29.55 14.09
C ILE A 261 4.39 -28.98 15.50
N ALA A 262 5.62 -29.08 16.02
CA ALA A 262 5.95 -28.56 17.34
C ALA A 262 5.80 -27.03 17.43
N ARG A 263 6.11 -26.29 16.35
CA ARG A 263 5.88 -24.83 16.27
C ARG A 263 4.40 -24.49 16.29
N VAL A 264 3.59 -25.16 15.46
CA VAL A 264 2.13 -24.96 15.41
C VAL A 264 1.46 -25.26 16.75
N LYS A 265 1.91 -26.32 17.46
CA LYS A 265 1.44 -26.63 18.83
C LYS A 265 1.74 -25.55 19.86
N ARG A 266 2.72 -24.69 19.61
CA ARG A 266 3.07 -23.51 20.42
C ARG A 266 2.41 -22.23 19.92
N ALA A 267 1.42 -22.33 19.02
CA ALA A 267 0.77 -21.21 18.34
C ALA A 267 1.73 -20.31 17.52
N ASP A 268 2.89 -20.84 17.12
CA ASP A 268 3.85 -20.16 16.25
C ASP A 268 3.54 -20.51 14.78
N PHE A 269 2.72 -19.66 14.15
CA PHE A 269 2.37 -19.76 12.73
C PHE A 269 3.45 -19.07 11.88
N PHE A 270 4.34 -19.89 11.33
CA PHE A 270 5.42 -19.45 10.47
C PHE A 270 4.97 -19.14 9.03
N PRO A 271 5.74 -18.34 8.26
CA PRO A 271 5.39 -17.94 6.89
C PRO A 271 4.84 -19.04 5.99
N SER A 272 5.55 -20.16 5.86
CA SER A 272 5.14 -21.24 4.97
C SER A 272 3.85 -21.94 5.43
N PHE A 273 3.41 -21.76 6.68
CA PHE A 273 2.14 -22.30 7.18
C PHE A 273 0.91 -21.75 6.45
N PHE A 274 0.96 -20.51 5.94
CA PHE A 274 -0.14 -19.92 5.14
C PHE A 274 -0.49 -20.78 3.93
N TYR A 275 0.50 -21.50 3.38
CA TYR A 275 0.30 -22.45 2.29
C TYR A 275 0.16 -23.89 2.80
N LEU A 276 0.89 -24.30 3.86
CA LEU A 276 0.71 -25.65 4.42
C LEU A 276 -0.69 -25.89 4.98
N SER A 277 -1.41 -24.84 5.39
CA SER A 277 -2.82 -24.94 5.80
C SER A 277 -3.69 -25.60 4.72
N LEU A 278 -3.33 -25.46 3.43
CA LEU A 278 -4.01 -26.07 2.28
C LEU A 278 -3.97 -27.60 2.27
N LEU A 279 -3.15 -28.23 3.12
CA LEU A 279 -3.18 -29.69 3.32
C LEU A 279 -4.56 -30.19 3.75
N HIS A 280 -5.32 -29.34 4.44
CA HIS A 280 -6.68 -29.62 4.86
C HIS A 280 -7.69 -29.30 3.74
N LYS A 281 -7.75 -30.18 2.74
CA LYS A 281 -8.53 -29.96 1.51
C LYS A 281 -10.04 -29.81 1.74
N GLU A 282 -10.58 -30.27 2.86
CA GLU A 282 -12.00 -30.08 3.17
C GLU A 282 -12.34 -28.62 3.54
N HIS A 283 -11.35 -27.86 4.07
CA HIS A 283 -11.50 -26.45 4.40
C HIS A 283 -11.17 -25.50 3.26
N PHE A 284 -10.51 -25.95 2.19
CA PHE A 284 -10.14 -25.11 1.05
C PHE A 284 -10.73 -25.61 -0.27
N VAL A 285 -11.37 -24.70 -1.01
CA VAL A 285 -11.98 -24.98 -2.30
C VAL A 285 -11.32 -24.16 -3.41
N PRO A 286 -11.27 -24.68 -4.65
CA PRO A 286 -10.85 -23.86 -5.78
C PRO A 286 -11.82 -22.70 -6.00
N PHE A 287 -11.33 -21.59 -6.54
CA PHE A 287 -12.12 -20.36 -6.66
C PHE A 287 -13.40 -20.49 -7.49
N ASN A 288 -13.44 -21.42 -8.45
CA ASN A 288 -14.63 -21.68 -9.25
C ASN A 288 -15.85 -22.13 -8.40
N HIS A 289 -15.66 -22.57 -7.15
CA HIS A 289 -16.76 -22.81 -6.21
C HIS A 289 -17.51 -21.53 -5.82
N TYR A 290 -16.79 -20.40 -5.69
CA TYR A 290 -17.38 -19.09 -5.42
C TYR A 290 -18.07 -18.49 -6.65
N LEU A 291 -17.57 -18.86 -7.82
CA LEU A 291 -17.81 -18.15 -9.07
C LEU A 291 -18.54 -19.00 -10.11
N ARG A 292 -19.42 -19.91 -9.67
CA ARG A 292 -20.31 -20.64 -10.57
C ARG A 292 -21.07 -19.64 -11.46
N ASN A 293 -21.09 -19.88 -12.77
CA ASN A 293 -21.72 -19.03 -13.79
C ASN A 293 -21.09 -17.63 -14.00
N SER A 294 -19.81 -17.45 -13.64
CA SER A 294 -19.08 -16.20 -13.92
C SER A 294 -18.48 -16.19 -15.33
N LEU A 295 -18.27 -15.00 -15.88
CA LEU A 295 -17.58 -14.78 -17.14
C LEU A 295 -16.12 -14.38 -16.87
N PHE A 296 -15.18 -15.22 -17.27
CA PHE A 296 -13.75 -14.90 -17.16
C PHE A 296 -13.30 -14.09 -18.37
N ILE A 297 -12.52 -13.04 -18.13
CA ILE A 297 -11.90 -12.20 -19.15
C ILE A 297 -10.42 -12.07 -18.80
N ILE A 298 -9.54 -12.37 -19.76
CA ILE A 298 -8.09 -12.31 -19.59
C ILE A 298 -7.56 -11.16 -20.44
N ASN A 299 -6.96 -10.16 -19.80
CA ASN A 299 -6.19 -9.13 -20.48
C ASN A 299 -4.82 -9.67 -20.86
N ASP A 300 -4.48 -9.59 -22.14
CA ASP A 300 -3.22 -10.09 -22.68
C ASP A 300 -2.91 -11.53 -22.25
N ILE A 301 -3.58 -12.49 -22.90
CA ILE A 301 -3.38 -13.91 -22.60
C ILE A 301 -1.93 -14.35 -22.79
N ASP A 302 -1.17 -13.72 -23.68
CA ASP A 302 0.20 -14.10 -23.97
C ASP A 302 1.13 -13.67 -22.83
N GLU A 303 0.93 -12.47 -22.27
CA GLU A 303 1.64 -11.99 -21.07
C GLU A 303 1.26 -12.81 -19.83
N VAL A 304 -0.03 -13.07 -19.58
CA VAL A 304 -0.47 -13.89 -18.43
C VAL A 304 0.04 -15.33 -18.53
N GLU A 305 0.03 -15.94 -19.72
CA GLU A 305 0.56 -17.30 -19.92
C GLU A 305 2.09 -17.35 -19.80
N LYS A 306 2.79 -16.27 -20.18
CA LYS A 306 4.23 -16.14 -19.91
C LYS A 306 4.50 -16.08 -18.40
N GLU A 307 3.80 -15.20 -17.69
CA GLU A 307 3.88 -15.05 -16.22
C GLU A 307 3.63 -16.40 -15.52
N TRP A 308 2.55 -17.09 -15.89
CA TRP A 308 2.23 -18.43 -15.38
C TRP A 308 3.39 -19.42 -15.55
N ARG A 309 3.95 -19.51 -16.75
CA ARG A 309 5.00 -20.49 -17.08
C ARG A 309 6.30 -20.19 -16.36
N GLU A 310 6.71 -18.93 -16.31
CA GLU A 310 7.95 -18.50 -15.66
C GLU A 310 7.85 -18.72 -14.15
N THR A 311 6.80 -18.23 -13.50
CA THR A 311 6.62 -18.41 -12.05
C THR A 311 6.50 -19.88 -11.66
N ILE A 312 5.73 -20.71 -12.38
CA ILE A 312 5.61 -22.14 -12.03
C ILE A 312 6.92 -22.90 -12.24
N LYS A 313 7.72 -22.51 -13.25
CA LYS A 313 9.06 -23.06 -13.44
C LYS A 313 9.96 -22.74 -12.24
N ASP A 314 10.02 -21.47 -11.84
CA ASP A 314 10.85 -21.01 -10.71
C ASP A 314 10.41 -21.68 -9.39
N LEU A 315 9.11 -21.82 -9.17
CA LEU A 315 8.53 -22.50 -8.02
C LEU A 315 8.90 -24.00 -7.99
N ARG A 316 8.95 -24.67 -9.14
CA ARG A 316 9.38 -26.09 -9.22
C ARG A 316 10.85 -26.26 -8.90
N GLU A 317 11.70 -25.33 -9.36
CA GLU A 317 13.14 -25.33 -9.06
C GLU A 317 13.37 -25.16 -7.55
N GLN A 318 12.71 -24.17 -6.93
CA GLN A 318 12.79 -23.95 -5.48
C GLN A 318 12.23 -25.12 -4.66
N TYR A 319 11.10 -25.70 -5.09
CA TYR A 319 10.53 -26.90 -4.46
C TYR A 319 11.52 -28.08 -4.50
N ALA A 320 12.21 -28.28 -5.63
CA ALA A 320 13.21 -29.34 -5.75
C ALA A 320 14.42 -29.11 -4.82
N GLU A 321 14.89 -27.87 -4.69
CA GLU A 321 15.96 -27.50 -3.75
C GLU A 321 15.57 -27.73 -2.29
N LEU A 322 14.37 -27.30 -1.90
CA LEU A 322 13.84 -27.52 -0.54
C LEU A 322 13.69 -29.02 -0.24
N LYS A 323 13.17 -29.78 -1.20
CA LYS A 323 13.07 -31.24 -1.07
C LYS A 323 14.44 -31.90 -0.94
N ASN A 324 15.44 -31.47 -1.70
CA ASN A 324 16.80 -32.00 -1.62
C ASN A 324 17.49 -31.64 -0.29
N SER A 325 17.19 -30.48 0.28
CA SER A 325 17.68 -30.05 1.60
C SER A 325 16.91 -30.66 2.78
N GLY A 326 15.94 -31.54 2.52
CA GLY A 326 15.17 -32.23 3.55
C GLY A 326 14.02 -31.42 4.16
N LYS A 327 13.71 -30.23 3.63
CA LYS A 327 12.62 -29.38 4.10
C LYS A 327 11.28 -29.81 3.49
N PHE A 328 10.25 -29.92 4.33
CA PHE A 328 8.88 -30.25 3.92
C PHE A 328 8.15 -29.01 3.40
N CYS A 329 7.59 -29.08 2.20
CA CYS A 329 6.77 -28.03 1.61
C CYS A 329 5.75 -28.65 0.64
N LEU A 330 4.70 -27.90 0.29
CA LEU A 330 3.74 -28.36 -0.71
C LEU A 330 4.31 -28.21 -2.13
N PRO A 331 4.02 -29.16 -3.04
CA PRO A 331 4.37 -28.99 -4.44
C PRO A 331 3.60 -27.80 -5.05
N PRO A 332 4.17 -27.07 -6.02
CA PRO A 332 3.55 -25.86 -6.58
C PRO A 332 2.16 -26.12 -7.15
N GLU A 333 1.93 -27.32 -7.69
CA GLU A 333 0.65 -27.72 -8.29
C GLU A 333 -0.48 -27.94 -7.27
N GLU A 334 -0.15 -28.17 -6.00
CA GLU A 334 -1.15 -28.21 -4.93
C GLU A 334 -1.49 -26.81 -4.42
N VAL A 335 -0.56 -25.85 -4.54
CA VAL A 335 -0.79 -24.43 -4.22
C VAL A 335 -1.49 -23.71 -5.37
N TYR A 336 -1.10 -24.01 -6.61
CA TYR A 336 -1.61 -23.39 -7.83
C TYR A 336 -2.01 -24.48 -8.85
N PRO A 337 -3.27 -24.96 -8.83
CA PRO A 337 -3.69 -26.10 -9.64
C PRO A 337 -3.67 -25.84 -11.16
N PRO A 338 -2.83 -26.54 -11.96
CA PRO A 338 -2.73 -26.30 -13.40
C PRO A 338 -4.00 -26.62 -14.18
N LEU A 339 -4.79 -27.61 -13.71
CA LEU A 339 -6.06 -27.97 -14.32
C LEU A 339 -7.09 -26.84 -14.22
N LEU A 340 -7.10 -26.10 -13.10
CA LEU A 340 -7.97 -24.94 -12.92
C LEU A 340 -7.59 -23.83 -13.91
N TRP A 341 -6.29 -23.54 -14.03
CA TRP A 341 -5.81 -22.56 -15.02
C TRP A 341 -6.20 -22.95 -16.45
N LYS A 342 -6.00 -24.23 -16.81
CA LYS A 342 -6.38 -24.75 -18.12
C LYS A 342 -7.88 -24.55 -18.41
N GLN A 343 -8.74 -24.86 -17.44
CA GLN A 343 -10.19 -24.66 -17.56
C GLN A 343 -10.54 -23.18 -17.74
N ILE A 344 -10.01 -22.29 -16.89
CA ILE A 344 -10.26 -20.84 -16.99
C ILE A 344 -9.83 -20.33 -18.37
N LYS A 345 -8.64 -20.71 -18.84
CA LYS A 345 -8.11 -20.30 -20.14
C LYS A 345 -8.98 -20.75 -21.30
N GLU A 346 -9.49 -21.98 -21.29
CA GLU A 346 -10.35 -22.51 -22.36
C GLU A 346 -11.74 -21.85 -22.39
N GLU A 347 -12.25 -21.42 -21.24
CA GLU A 347 -13.58 -20.81 -21.11
C GLU A 347 -13.59 -19.29 -21.26
N ALA A 348 -12.49 -18.61 -20.91
CA ALA A 348 -12.41 -17.16 -20.85
C ALA A 348 -12.55 -16.47 -22.22
N ILE A 349 -12.95 -15.21 -22.15
CA ILE A 349 -12.77 -14.24 -23.23
C ILE A 349 -11.33 -13.74 -23.18
N HIS A 350 -10.63 -13.76 -24.31
CA HIS A 350 -9.26 -13.27 -24.41
C HIS A 350 -9.24 -11.90 -25.08
N TRP A 351 -8.61 -10.94 -24.42
CA TRP A 351 -8.27 -9.66 -25.03
C TRP A 351 -6.89 -9.75 -25.66
N GLN A 352 -6.80 -9.38 -26.94
CA GLN A 352 -5.56 -9.39 -27.70
C GLN A 352 -5.47 -8.10 -28.51
N GLU A 353 -4.28 -7.50 -28.57
CA GLU A 353 -4.05 -6.35 -29.46
C GLU A 353 -4.14 -6.76 -30.93
N LEU A 354 -3.64 -7.96 -31.25
CA LEU A 354 -3.57 -8.50 -32.59
C LEU A 354 -4.26 -9.87 -32.64
N ALA A 355 -5.40 -9.95 -33.33
CA ALA A 355 -6.01 -11.21 -33.74
C ALA A 355 -6.32 -11.18 -35.25
N PRO A 356 -6.34 -12.34 -35.94
CA PRO A 356 -6.77 -12.38 -37.32
C PRO A 356 -8.19 -11.79 -37.45
N LYS A 357 -8.34 -10.78 -38.33
CA LYS A 357 -9.55 -9.96 -38.50
C LYS A 357 -10.83 -10.74 -38.86
N ARG A 358 -10.74 -12.04 -39.15
CA ARG A 358 -11.87 -12.88 -39.54
C ARG A 358 -11.83 -14.21 -38.81
N GLY A 359 -12.51 -14.26 -37.68
CA GLY A 359 -12.87 -15.49 -36.98
C GLY A 359 -14.31 -15.37 -36.48
N ARG A 360 -15.10 -16.46 -36.56
CA ARG A 360 -16.50 -16.47 -36.09
C ARG A 360 -16.66 -16.12 -34.59
N LYS A 361 -15.57 -16.25 -33.82
CA LYS A 361 -15.46 -15.95 -32.39
C LYS A 361 -14.64 -14.69 -32.07
N THR A 362 -14.25 -13.91 -33.07
CA THR A 362 -13.43 -12.70 -32.90
C THR A 362 -14.31 -11.47 -33.05
N PHE A 363 -14.27 -10.60 -32.05
CA PHE A 363 -15.02 -9.35 -32.00
C PHE A 363 -14.08 -8.15 -32.00
N SER A 364 -14.21 -7.29 -33.01
CA SER A 364 -13.25 -6.19 -33.23
C SER A 364 -13.94 -4.85 -33.04
N PHE A 365 -13.50 -4.11 -32.03
CA PHE A 365 -13.96 -2.76 -31.74
C PHE A 365 -12.99 -1.75 -32.34
N SER A 366 -13.45 -0.52 -32.56
CA SER A 366 -12.67 0.56 -33.17
C SER A 366 -12.35 1.66 -32.16
N PHE A 367 -11.96 1.30 -30.93
CA PHE A 367 -11.51 2.31 -29.98
C PHE A 367 -10.16 2.87 -30.38
N GLN A 368 -9.95 4.16 -30.14
CA GLN A 368 -8.69 4.85 -30.39
C GLN A 368 -8.32 5.72 -29.19
N SER A 369 -7.03 5.86 -28.92
CA SER A 369 -6.54 6.82 -27.92
C SER A 369 -6.72 8.24 -28.44
N VAL A 370 -7.04 9.16 -27.54
CA VAL A 370 -7.12 10.59 -27.88
C VAL A 370 -5.73 11.24 -27.83
N PRO A 371 -5.51 12.36 -28.53
CA PRO A 371 -4.25 13.09 -28.44
C PRO A 371 -4.05 13.72 -27.05
N GLU A 372 -2.82 13.66 -26.53
CA GLU A 372 -2.41 14.41 -25.36
C GLU A 372 -1.89 15.80 -25.75
N PHE A 373 -2.43 16.84 -25.11
CA PHE A 373 -2.09 18.23 -25.42
C PHE A 373 -1.01 18.81 -24.50
N LYS A 374 -0.81 18.26 -23.30
CA LYS A 374 0.27 18.66 -22.37
C LYS A 374 0.38 20.17 -22.19
N ASN A 375 -0.71 20.81 -21.75
CA ASN A 375 -0.87 22.28 -21.60
C ASN A 375 -0.83 23.11 -22.90
N LYS A 376 -0.79 22.50 -24.08
CA LYS A 376 -0.84 23.22 -25.38
C LYS A 376 -2.28 23.62 -25.74
N ILE A 377 -2.87 24.51 -24.94
CA ILE A 377 -4.26 24.96 -25.06
C ILE A 377 -4.63 25.45 -26.47
N PRO A 378 -3.80 26.21 -27.21
CA PRO A 378 -4.17 26.64 -28.58
C PRO A 378 -4.43 25.46 -29.53
N PHE A 379 -3.61 24.40 -29.46
CA PHE A 379 -3.80 23.19 -30.27
C PHE A 379 -5.03 22.40 -29.84
N PHE A 380 -5.30 22.34 -28.54
CA PHE A 380 -6.52 21.75 -28.00
C PHE A 380 -7.78 22.46 -28.54
N LEU A 381 -7.82 23.79 -28.50
CA LEU A 381 -8.94 24.59 -29.00
C LEU A 381 -9.13 24.41 -30.52
N GLN A 382 -8.04 24.35 -31.29
CA GLN A 382 -8.10 24.04 -32.72
C GLN A 382 -8.69 22.65 -32.97
N TYR A 383 -8.31 21.66 -32.17
CA TYR A 383 -8.84 20.31 -32.25
C TYR A 383 -10.33 20.27 -31.89
N MET A 384 -10.78 20.98 -30.85
CA MET A 384 -12.19 21.11 -30.50
C MET A 384 -13.03 21.73 -31.63
N LYS A 385 -12.52 22.78 -32.30
CA LYS A 385 -13.19 23.36 -33.48
C LYS A 385 -13.33 22.36 -34.62
N LYS A 386 -12.31 21.52 -34.84
CA LYS A 386 -12.37 20.44 -35.83
C LYS A 386 -13.47 19.44 -35.48
N LEU A 387 -13.52 18.94 -34.25
CA LEU A 387 -14.54 17.99 -33.81
C LEU A 387 -15.96 18.56 -33.96
N GLN A 388 -16.15 19.83 -33.61
CA GLN A 388 -17.44 20.51 -33.75
C GLN A 388 -17.88 20.63 -35.22
N LYS A 389 -16.94 20.97 -36.12
CA LYS A 389 -17.18 21.03 -37.57
C LYS A 389 -17.56 19.67 -38.15
N GLU A 390 -16.94 18.59 -37.67
CA GLU A 390 -17.22 17.21 -38.07
C GLU A 390 -18.48 16.63 -37.40
N ARG A 391 -19.09 17.41 -36.49
CA ARG A 391 -20.26 17.07 -35.66
C ARG A 391 -20.02 15.83 -34.80
N GLU A 392 -18.82 15.69 -34.27
CA GLU A 392 -18.50 14.65 -33.29
C GLU A 392 -19.02 15.01 -31.90
N ARG A 393 -19.45 14.01 -31.14
CA ARG A 393 -19.94 14.15 -29.78
C ARG A 393 -18.75 14.12 -28.81
N CYS A 394 -18.35 15.28 -28.31
CA CYS A 394 -17.20 15.44 -27.42
C CYS A 394 -17.63 15.61 -25.96
N PHE A 395 -17.02 14.84 -25.06
CA PHE A 395 -17.21 14.90 -23.61
C PHE A 395 -15.87 15.09 -22.92
N ILE A 396 -15.79 16.02 -21.96
CA ILE A 396 -14.55 16.29 -21.22
C ILE A 396 -14.84 16.20 -19.72
N TYR A 397 -14.08 15.37 -19.00
CA TYR A 397 -14.19 15.21 -17.55
C TYR A 397 -13.11 16.01 -16.83
N PHE A 398 -13.53 16.79 -15.83
CA PHE A 398 -12.65 17.55 -14.96
C PHE A 398 -12.71 17.05 -13.52
N SER A 399 -11.58 17.13 -12.82
CA SER A 399 -11.43 16.73 -11.42
C SER A 399 -12.27 17.59 -10.47
N SER A 400 -12.46 18.88 -10.82
CA SER A 400 -13.19 19.82 -9.99
C SER A 400 -14.10 20.77 -10.79
N PRO A 401 -15.21 21.25 -10.18
CA PRO A 401 -16.05 22.28 -10.78
C PRO A 401 -15.31 23.58 -11.12
N ALA A 402 -14.27 23.92 -10.35
CA ALA A 402 -13.48 25.13 -10.56
C ALA A 402 -12.66 25.06 -11.87
N VAL A 403 -12.01 23.94 -12.14
CA VAL A 403 -11.25 23.73 -13.39
C VAL A 403 -12.21 23.69 -14.59
N ARG A 404 -13.36 23.00 -14.45
CA ARG A 404 -14.41 22.98 -15.48
C ARG A 404 -14.87 24.39 -15.88
N LYS A 405 -15.13 25.25 -14.88
CA LYS A 405 -15.57 26.64 -15.11
C LYS A 405 -14.50 27.47 -15.82
N LYS A 406 -13.21 27.28 -15.51
CA LYS A 406 -12.11 27.93 -16.22
C LYS A 406 -12.08 27.51 -17.70
N MET A 407 -12.21 26.21 -17.98
CA MET A 407 -12.25 25.71 -19.36
C MET A 407 -13.46 26.24 -20.14
N ALA A 408 -14.65 26.29 -19.52
CA ALA A 408 -15.84 26.88 -20.14
C ALA A 408 -15.61 28.33 -20.60
N GLY A 409 -14.88 29.12 -19.78
CA GLY A 409 -14.46 30.47 -20.15
C GLY A 409 -13.55 30.51 -21.39
N LEU A 410 -12.56 29.62 -21.47
CA LEU A 410 -11.64 29.54 -22.61
C LEU A 410 -12.34 29.11 -23.92
N LEU A 411 -13.27 28.15 -23.81
CA LEU A 411 -14.09 27.71 -24.95
C LEU A 411 -15.01 28.83 -25.44
N SER A 412 -15.62 29.59 -24.52
CA SER A 412 -16.44 30.77 -24.84
C SER A 412 -15.65 31.84 -25.60
N GLN A 413 -14.46 32.19 -25.12
CA GLN A 413 -13.57 33.17 -25.77
C GLN A 413 -13.15 32.76 -27.17
N SER A 414 -13.14 31.45 -27.44
CA SER A 414 -12.75 30.88 -28.73
C SER A 414 -13.94 30.59 -29.66
N GLU A 415 -15.15 31.01 -29.28
CA GLU A 415 -16.41 30.79 -30.01
C GLU A 415 -16.75 29.29 -30.22
N ILE A 416 -16.36 28.43 -29.27
CA ILE A 416 -16.67 26.99 -29.30
C ILE A 416 -17.95 26.74 -28.51
N LEU A 417 -18.94 26.11 -29.14
CA LEU A 417 -20.20 25.77 -28.46
C LEU A 417 -19.92 24.68 -27.41
N HIS A 418 -20.36 24.92 -26.19
CA HIS A 418 -20.17 24.00 -25.08
C HIS A 418 -21.37 24.02 -24.12
N LEU A 419 -21.49 22.98 -23.31
CA LEU A 419 -22.54 22.82 -22.31
C LEU A 419 -21.95 22.22 -21.04
N GLU A 420 -22.14 22.88 -19.90
CA GLU A 420 -21.87 22.27 -18.59
C GLU A 420 -23.01 21.34 -18.19
N SER A 421 -22.68 20.12 -17.79
CA SER A 421 -23.66 19.15 -17.29
C SER A 421 -23.13 18.45 -16.04
N SER A 422 -24.05 18.01 -15.19
CA SER A 422 -23.77 17.09 -14.08
C SER A 422 -23.92 15.62 -14.50
N THR A 423 -24.52 15.35 -15.68
CA THR A 423 -24.77 13.99 -16.16
C THR A 423 -24.25 13.79 -17.58
N SER A 424 -23.75 12.60 -17.86
CA SER A 424 -23.29 12.16 -19.18
C SER A 424 -24.45 11.79 -20.13
N SER A 425 -25.69 11.74 -19.63
CA SER A 425 -26.89 11.37 -20.39
C SER A 425 -27.32 12.39 -21.43
N VAL A 426 -26.76 13.59 -21.40
CA VAL A 426 -27.11 14.70 -22.29
C VAL A 426 -26.70 14.42 -23.73
N PHE A 427 -27.61 14.72 -24.67
CA PHE A 427 -27.32 14.68 -26.09
C PHE A 427 -26.98 16.10 -26.57
N PRO A 428 -25.71 16.38 -26.96
CA PRO A 428 -25.34 17.72 -27.40
C PRO A 428 -26.03 18.06 -28.72
N LYS A 429 -26.74 19.19 -28.75
CA LYS A 429 -27.22 19.79 -30.01
C LYS A 429 -26.08 20.53 -30.69
N ASP A 430 -26.08 20.57 -32.02
CA ASP A 430 -25.17 21.38 -32.84
C ASP A 430 -23.65 21.13 -32.61
N GLY A 431 -23.29 19.92 -32.18
CA GLY A 431 -21.89 19.53 -31.97
C GLY A 431 -21.25 20.16 -30.72
N ALA A 432 -22.05 20.66 -29.77
CA ALA A 432 -21.55 21.27 -28.55
C ALA A 432 -20.68 20.30 -27.72
N VAL A 433 -19.56 20.82 -27.19
CA VAL A 433 -18.67 20.09 -26.28
C VAL A 433 -19.29 20.03 -24.88
N VAL A 434 -19.44 18.82 -24.32
CA VAL A 434 -20.05 18.63 -23.01
C VAL A 434 -18.97 18.58 -21.93
N LEU A 435 -19.07 19.44 -20.92
CA LEU A 435 -18.13 19.54 -19.80
C LEU A 435 -18.74 18.89 -18.55
N LEU A 436 -18.06 17.89 -18.00
CA LEU A 436 -18.50 17.05 -16.88
C LEU A 436 -17.51 17.13 -15.72
N VAL A 437 -17.95 16.74 -14.53
CA VAL A 437 -17.08 16.56 -13.35
C VAL A 437 -16.96 15.06 -13.08
N GLY A 438 -15.75 14.54 -12.95
CA GLY A 438 -15.48 13.12 -12.75
C GLY A 438 -14.00 12.76 -12.82
N SER A 439 -13.63 11.61 -12.25
CA SER A 439 -12.23 11.12 -12.20
C SER A 439 -11.92 10.17 -13.36
N LEU A 440 -11.95 10.69 -14.58
CA LEU A 440 -11.43 9.95 -15.75
C LEU A 440 -9.91 10.14 -15.82
N HIS A 441 -9.13 9.06 -15.89
CA HIS A 441 -7.66 9.17 -16.01
C HIS A 441 -7.21 9.50 -17.44
N HIS A 442 -7.69 8.75 -18.43
CA HIS A 442 -7.35 8.94 -19.83
C HIS A 442 -8.58 8.83 -20.73
N GLY A 443 -8.61 9.63 -21.78
CA GLY A 443 -9.66 9.65 -22.78
C GLY A 443 -9.54 8.58 -23.86
N PHE A 444 -10.63 8.38 -24.58
CA PHE A 444 -10.69 7.51 -25.76
C PHE A 444 -11.74 8.01 -26.75
N SER A 445 -11.66 7.56 -28.00
CA SER A 445 -12.67 7.82 -29.03
C SER A 445 -13.19 6.53 -29.66
N TYR A 446 -14.38 6.61 -30.22
CA TYR A 446 -14.99 5.57 -31.03
C TYR A 446 -15.49 6.18 -32.35
N PRO A 447 -14.66 6.21 -33.41
CA PRO A 447 -14.94 6.96 -34.64
C PRO A 447 -16.21 6.54 -35.38
N GLN A 448 -16.56 5.25 -35.37
CA GLN A 448 -17.77 4.74 -36.05
C GLN A 448 -19.06 5.38 -35.50
N GLU A 449 -19.06 5.76 -34.21
CA GLU A 449 -20.18 6.42 -33.54
C GLU A 449 -19.95 7.93 -33.37
N LYS A 450 -18.82 8.46 -33.87
CA LYS A 450 -18.40 9.85 -33.71
C LYS A 450 -18.49 10.33 -32.26
N VAL A 451 -17.92 9.57 -31.32
CA VAL A 451 -17.87 9.92 -29.90
C VAL A 451 -16.42 10.02 -29.45
N VAL A 452 -16.12 11.06 -28.68
CA VAL A 452 -14.79 11.31 -28.10
C VAL A 452 -14.95 11.69 -26.62
N TYR A 453 -14.14 11.07 -25.76
CA TYR A 453 -14.01 11.38 -24.34
C TYR A 453 -12.60 11.86 -24.05
N PHE A 454 -12.49 12.95 -23.30
CA PHE A 454 -11.24 13.49 -22.79
C PHE A 454 -11.25 13.52 -21.27
N SER A 455 -10.10 13.24 -20.68
CA SER A 455 -9.79 13.52 -19.29
C SER A 455 -9.18 14.91 -19.15
N GLU A 456 -9.12 15.41 -17.92
CA GLU A 456 -8.33 16.58 -17.57
C GLU A 456 -6.84 16.37 -17.90
N LYS A 457 -6.32 15.15 -17.67
CA LYS A 457 -4.90 14.79 -17.89
C LYS A 457 -4.50 14.74 -19.36
N ASP A 458 -5.46 14.49 -20.26
CA ASP A 458 -5.21 14.56 -21.70
C ASP A 458 -4.96 16.01 -22.14
N ILE A 459 -5.48 16.99 -21.39
CA ILE A 459 -5.39 18.42 -21.72
C ILE A 459 -4.22 19.07 -20.95
N PHE A 460 -4.15 18.81 -19.65
CA PHE A 460 -3.19 19.41 -18.73
C PHE A 460 -2.20 18.39 -18.21
N THR A 461 -0.95 18.78 -18.00
CA THR A 461 -0.05 17.98 -17.15
C THR A 461 -0.36 18.26 -15.69
N GLU A 462 -0.43 17.23 -14.86
CA GLU A 462 -0.77 17.34 -13.43
C GLU A 462 0.09 18.40 -12.72
N GLU A 463 -0.55 19.44 -12.17
CA GLU A 463 0.00 20.21 -11.05
C GLU A 463 -0.69 19.70 -9.78
N LYS A 464 -0.04 18.83 -9.00
CA LYS A 464 -0.61 18.39 -7.73
C LYS A 464 -0.42 19.47 -6.66
N VAL A 465 -1.54 20.00 -6.17
CA VAL A 465 -1.62 20.77 -4.92
C VAL A 465 -1.57 19.79 -3.76
N ILE A 466 -0.46 19.75 -3.04
CA ILE A 466 -0.29 18.93 -1.83
C ILE A 466 -0.82 19.71 -0.62
N VAL A 467 -1.83 19.16 0.06
CA VAL A 467 -2.27 19.65 1.38
C VAL A 467 -1.39 19.00 2.44
N SER A 468 -0.46 19.77 3.01
CA SER A 468 0.43 19.33 4.07
C SER A 468 -0.33 19.03 5.37
N ARG A 469 -0.19 17.83 5.94
CA ARG A 469 -0.48 17.59 7.36
C ARG A 469 0.76 17.84 8.20
N LEU A 470 0.60 18.55 9.31
CA LEU A 470 1.68 18.85 10.26
C LEU A 470 2.15 17.57 10.97
N PRO A 471 3.46 17.25 10.99
CA PRO A 471 3.98 16.15 11.78
C PRO A 471 4.03 16.54 13.26
N VAL A 472 3.29 15.81 14.10
CA VAL A 472 3.37 15.91 15.57
C VAL A 472 4.53 15.02 16.04
N LYS A 473 5.53 15.62 16.68
CA LYS A 473 6.67 14.89 17.26
C LYS A 473 6.22 14.09 18.50
N PRO A 474 6.45 12.76 18.58
CA PRO A 474 6.22 12.00 19.81
C PRO A 474 7.44 12.13 20.75
N PHE A 475 7.25 12.72 21.93
CA PHE A 475 8.32 12.92 22.95
C PHE A 475 8.34 11.80 24.02
N LEU A 476 7.53 10.74 23.92
CA LEU A 476 7.30 9.79 25.03
C LEU A 476 7.62 8.30 24.73
N SER A 477 8.29 7.98 23.62
CA SER A 477 8.50 6.56 23.21
C SER A 477 9.68 5.84 23.87
N HIS A 478 10.65 6.53 24.47
CA HIS A 478 11.93 5.92 24.84
C HIS A 478 11.93 5.02 26.10
N PHE A 479 10.84 5.00 26.88
CA PHE A 479 10.76 4.23 28.13
C PHE A 479 9.93 2.96 28.05
N ARG A 480 9.17 2.74 26.96
CA ARG A 480 8.31 1.56 26.79
C ARG A 480 9.13 0.26 26.58
N ASP A 481 10.39 0.39 26.16
CA ASP A 481 11.26 -0.74 25.81
C ASP A 481 12.23 -1.17 26.92
N LEU A 482 12.08 -0.66 28.16
CA LEU A 482 12.98 -1.01 29.27
C LEU A 482 12.62 -2.37 29.87
N LYS A 483 13.53 -3.34 29.76
CA LYS A 483 13.41 -4.65 30.39
C LYS A 483 14.39 -4.79 31.55
N GLY A 484 14.04 -5.59 32.55
CA GLY A 484 14.97 -5.96 33.62
C GLY A 484 16.26 -6.53 33.03
N GLY A 485 17.40 -5.95 33.39
CA GLY A 485 18.72 -6.23 32.82
C GLY A 485 19.21 -5.22 31.77
N ASP A 486 18.41 -4.21 31.39
CA ASP A 486 18.88 -3.14 30.50
C ASP A 486 19.81 -2.15 31.22
N TYR A 487 20.78 -1.60 30.49
CA TYR A 487 21.63 -0.52 30.99
C TYR A 487 20.90 0.82 30.90
N VAL A 488 20.92 1.57 31.99
CA VAL A 488 20.30 2.90 32.10
C VAL A 488 21.34 3.91 32.57
N VAL A 489 21.16 5.16 32.16
CA VAL A 489 21.97 6.30 32.59
C VAL A 489 21.12 7.16 33.49
N HIS A 490 21.52 7.31 34.75
CA HIS A 490 20.98 8.33 35.64
C HIS A 490 21.79 9.61 35.48
N ALA A 491 21.13 10.75 35.33
CA ALA A 491 21.77 12.06 35.14
C ALA A 491 22.85 12.33 36.21
N ASP A 492 22.57 12.01 37.48
CA ASP A 492 23.47 12.26 38.61
C ASP A 492 24.43 11.14 38.98
N TYR A 493 24.07 9.87 38.77
CA TYR A 493 24.82 8.73 39.30
C TYR A 493 25.49 7.87 38.21
N GLY A 494 25.19 8.11 36.93
CA GLY A 494 25.83 7.45 35.81
C GLY A 494 25.16 6.15 35.40
N ILE A 495 25.95 5.25 34.80
CA ILE A 495 25.46 4.03 34.16
C ILE A 495 25.21 2.94 35.21
N GLY A 496 23.97 2.46 35.26
CA GLY A 496 23.50 1.37 36.12
C GLY A 496 22.70 0.33 35.35
N LEU A 497 22.34 -0.76 36.02
CA LEU A 497 21.53 -1.85 35.50
C LEU A 497 20.11 -1.74 36.06
N PHE A 498 19.11 -1.63 35.19
CA PHE A 498 17.71 -1.56 35.58
C PHE A 498 17.20 -2.94 36.01
N MET A 499 16.64 -3.04 37.22
CA MET A 499 16.12 -4.31 37.75
C MET A 499 14.60 -4.43 37.68
N GLY A 500 13.88 -3.29 37.71
CA GLY A 500 12.42 -3.26 37.63
C GLY A 500 11.80 -2.20 38.55
N LEU A 501 10.47 -2.29 38.67
CA LEU A 501 9.68 -1.46 39.58
C LEU A 501 9.48 -2.19 40.90
N MET A 502 9.65 -1.49 42.02
CA MET A 502 9.37 -1.97 43.37
C MET A 502 8.49 -1.00 44.14
N LYS A 503 7.65 -1.56 45.02
CA LYS A 503 6.81 -0.79 45.95
C LYS A 503 7.50 -0.75 47.30
N ILE A 504 7.78 0.45 47.79
CA ILE A 504 8.35 0.66 49.11
C ILE A 504 7.32 1.46 49.92
N GLU A 505 6.99 0.97 51.11
CA GLU A 505 6.09 1.66 52.03
C GLU A 505 6.88 2.69 52.84
N ILE A 506 6.61 3.98 52.59
CA ILE A 506 7.25 5.10 53.29
C ILE A 506 6.14 5.98 53.85
N GLU A 507 6.17 6.27 55.16
CA GLU A 507 5.18 7.12 55.85
C GLU A 507 3.71 6.64 55.68
N ARG A 508 3.47 5.32 55.71
CA ARG A 508 2.14 4.68 55.52
C ARG A 508 1.50 4.93 54.14
N LYS A 509 2.30 5.29 53.13
CA LYS A 509 1.89 5.35 51.72
C LYS A 509 2.78 4.44 50.89
N ASN A 510 2.16 3.62 50.05
CA ASN A 510 2.88 2.82 49.05
C ASN A 510 3.36 3.74 47.94
N ARG A 511 4.67 3.92 47.80
CA ARG A 511 5.29 4.64 46.68
C ARG A 511 6.04 3.67 45.78
N GLU A 512 5.98 3.93 44.48
CA GLU A 512 6.65 3.14 43.45
C GLU A 512 8.02 3.74 43.15
N PHE A 513 9.03 2.87 43.11
CA PHE A 513 10.42 3.22 42.81
C PHE A 513 10.94 2.30 41.72
N ILE A 514 11.86 2.82 40.91
CA ILE A 514 12.70 2.03 40.03
C ILE A 514 13.95 1.61 40.78
N GLU A 515 14.31 0.33 40.71
CA GLU A 515 15.57 -0.20 41.23
C GLU A 515 16.64 -0.20 40.14
N ILE A 516 17.77 0.46 40.42
CA ILE A 516 18.96 0.49 39.56
C ILE A 516 20.15 -0.04 40.36
N ILE A 517 20.84 -1.07 39.83
CA ILE A 517 22.05 -1.65 40.40
C ILE A 517 23.29 -1.02 39.76
N TYR A 518 24.22 -0.58 40.59
CA TYR A 518 25.51 -0.02 40.21
C TYR A 518 26.65 -1.01 40.51
N LYS A 519 27.89 -0.59 40.27
CA LYS A 519 29.08 -1.40 40.58
C LYS A 519 29.11 -1.75 42.08
N ASP A 520 29.66 -2.91 42.42
CA ASP A 520 29.75 -3.45 43.80
C ASP A 520 28.38 -3.81 44.42
N GLU A 521 27.35 -4.06 43.59
CA GLU A 521 25.95 -4.37 44.00
C GLU A 521 25.24 -3.22 44.75
N ASP A 522 25.76 -1.99 44.64
CA ASP A 522 25.15 -0.79 45.19
C ASP A 522 23.78 -0.52 44.53
N LYS A 523 22.74 -0.26 45.32
CA LYS A 523 21.36 -0.05 44.84
C LYS A 523 20.92 1.41 44.94
N LEU A 524 20.29 1.91 43.89
CA LEU A 524 19.63 3.22 43.86
C LEU A 524 18.13 3.04 43.60
N PHE A 525 17.31 3.64 44.46
CA PHE A 525 15.86 3.69 44.30
C PHE A 525 15.44 5.07 43.82
N VAL A 526 14.95 5.14 42.58
CA VAL A 526 14.52 6.39 41.95
C VAL A 526 12.99 6.45 41.98
N PRO A 527 12.36 7.45 42.61
CA PRO A 527 10.91 7.62 42.54
C PRO A 527 10.44 7.70 41.09
N VAL A 528 9.26 7.14 40.78
CA VAL A 528 8.67 7.26 39.42
C VAL A 528 8.44 8.74 39.03
N GLU A 529 8.32 9.64 40.00
CA GLU A 529 8.22 11.09 39.78
C GLU A 529 9.50 11.70 39.18
N ASP A 530 10.67 11.13 39.47
CA ASP A 530 11.99 11.59 39.01
C ASP A 530 12.52 10.80 37.80
N LEU A 531 11.61 10.14 37.07
CA LEU A 531 11.95 9.26 35.94
C LEU A 531 12.57 10.00 34.75
N ASN A 532 12.34 11.32 34.67
CA ASN A 532 13.01 12.22 33.72
C ASN A 532 14.55 12.26 33.89
N LEU A 533 15.09 11.83 35.03
CA LEU A 533 16.53 11.75 35.29
C LEU A 533 17.18 10.47 34.74
N VAL A 534 16.38 9.49 34.32
CA VAL A 534 16.85 8.18 33.84
C VAL A 534 16.66 8.09 32.34
N GLN A 535 17.63 7.55 31.61
CA GLN A 535 17.52 7.31 30.16
C GLN A 535 18.09 5.94 29.82
N LYS A 536 17.52 5.25 28.81
CA LYS A 536 18.09 4.00 28.31
C LYS A 536 19.46 4.25 27.68
N TYR A 537 20.45 3.41 28.01
CA TYR A 537 21.78 3.49 27.41
C TYR A 537 21.76 2.92 25.98
N SER A 538 21.87 3.79 24.97
CA SER A 538 21.92 3.40 23.56
C SER A 538 23.33 2.96 23.15
N LYS A 539 23.49 1.71 22.71
CA LYS A 539 24.78 1.16 22.22
C LYS A 539 25.17 1.76 20.87
N ALA A 540 26.44 2.18 20.75
CA ALA A 540 27.10 2.47 19.45
C ALA A 540 28.17 1.43 19.07
N GLY A 541 28.19 0.25 19.72
CA GLY A 541 29.16 -0.83 19.48
C GLY A 541 28.91 -2.10 20.33
N SER A 542 29.77 -3.11 20.18
CA SER A 542 29.63 -4.45 20.79
C SER A 542 30.20 -4.60 22.22
N SER A 543 30.73 -3.53 22.83
CA SER A 543 31.25 -3.56 24.20
C SER A 543 30.17 -3.31 25.26
N VAL A 544 30.25 -4.04 26.37
CA VAL A 544 29.40 -3.85 27.55
C VAL A 544 29.89 -2.62 28.32
N PRO A 545 29.02 -1.66 28.70
CA PRO A 545 29.46 -0.48 29.44
C PRO A 545 29.88 -0.85 30.86
N LEU A 546 30.88 -0.15 31.39
CA LEU A 546 31.28 -0.28 32.79
C LEU A 546 30.25 0.41 33.70
N LEU A 547 29.76 -0.31 34.70
CA LEU A 547 28.86 0.25 35.71
C LEU A 547 29.58 1.35 36.52
N SER A 548 28.86 2.44 36.77
CA SER A 548 29.33 3.52 37.63
C SER A 548 29.27 3.09 39.10
N LYS A 549 30.02 3.75 39.99
CA LYS A 549 30.01 3.49 41.44
C LYS A 549 29.30 4.62 42.16
N LEU A 550 28.34 4.31 43.03
CA LEU A 550 27.61 5.32 43.80
C LEU A 550 28.57 6.05 44.76
N GLY A 551 28.39 7.37 44.89
CA GLY A 551 29.24 8.24 45.73
C GLY A 551 30.65 8.53 45.18
N SER A 552 31.02 8.00 44.01
CA SER A 552 32.32 8.29 43.37
C SER A 552 32.26 9.58 42.55
N PRO A 553 33.28 10.47 42.61
CA PRO A 553 33.35 11.66 41.74
C PRO A 553 33.68 11.31 40.27
N SER A 554 33.77 10.02 39.91
CA SER A 554 34.11 9.57 38.56
C SER A 554 33.10 10.01 37.51
N TRP A 555 31.80 9.95 37.82
CA TRP A 555 30.74 10.37 36.90
C TRP A 555 30.72 11.89 36.70
N GLU A 556 30.89 12.68 37.77
CA GLU A 556 31.00 14.14 37.69
C GLU A 556 32.22 14.58 36.87
N ARG A 557 33.39 13.95 37.09
CA ARG A 557 34.60 14.18 36.28
C ARG A 557 34.36 13.83 34.81
N THR A 558 33.60 12.77 34.56
CA THR A 558 33.24 12.33 33.20
C THR A 558 32.30 13.35 32.54
N LYS A 559 31.23 13.78 33.22
CA LYS A 559 30.32 14.85 32.79
C LYS A 559 31.08 16.15 32.50
N ALA A 560 31.96 16.58 33.40
CA ALA A 560 32.74 17.80 33.23
C ALA A 560 33.69 17.72 32.02
N ARG A 561 34.38 16.58 31.84
CA ARG A 561 35.24 16.34 30.68
C ARG A 561 34.46 16.33 29.36
N VAL A 562 33.33 15.62 29.31
CA VAL A 562 32.46 15.56 28.13
C VAL A 562 31.86 16.93 27.83
N LYS A 563 31.39 17.66 28.85
CA LYS A 563 30.90 19.04 28.70
C LYS A 563 31.96 19.95 28.09
N LYS A 564 33.20 19.90 28.60
CA LYS A 564 34.32 20.67 28.05
C LYS A 564 34.65 20.28 26.60
N ALA A 565 34.55 19.00 26.25
CA ALA A 565 34.75 18.52 24.88
C ALA A 565 33.63 18.99 23.94
N ILE A 566 32.36 18.93 24.37
CA ILE A 566 31.20 19.42 23.63
C ILE A 566 31.30 20.95 23.45
N GLU A 567 31.64 21.70 24.50
CA GLU A 567 31.85 23.14 24.42
C GLU A 567 32.97 23.51 23.45
N LYS A 568 34.08 22.76 23.46
CA LYS A 568 35.17 22.94 22.50
C LYS A 568 34.67 22.70 21.07
N MET A 569 34.00 21.58 20.81
CA MET A 569 33.44 21.24 19.51
C MET A 569 32.41 22.27 19.04
N ALA A 570 31.52 22.74 19.93
CA ALA A 570 30.52 23.76 19.63
C ALA A 570 31.18 25.09 19.29
N LYS A 571 32.24 25.49 20.01
CA LYS A 571 33.03 26.70 19.68
C LYS A 571 33.71 26.56 18.32
N GLU A 572 34.29 25.41 18.02
CA GLU A 572 34.92 25.14 16.72
C GLU A 572 33.89 25.22 15.57
N LEU A 573 32.73 24.59 15.72
CA LEU A 573 31.63 24.66 14.75
C LEU A 573 31.10 26.09 14.58
N LEU A 574 30.84 26.80 15.69
CA LEU A 574 30.39 28.20 15.65
C LEU A 574 31.41 29.10 14.96
N HIS A 575 32.70 28.90 15.23
CA HIS A 575 33.76 29.66 14.58
C HIS A 575 33.79 29.39 13.07
N LEU A 576 33.66 28.13 12.64
CA LEU A 576 33.56 27.75 11.22
C LEU A 576 32.33 28.38 10.54
N TYR A 577 31.16 28.37 11.19
CA TYR A 577 29.95 29.01 10.67
C TYR A 577 30.10 30.54 10.57
N ALA A 578 30.70 31.17 11.58
CA ALA A 578 30.94 32.61 11.59
C ALA A 578 31.91 33.03 10.47
N GLN A 579 33.01 32.28 10.30
CA GLN A 579 33.95 32.49 9.20
C GLN A 579 33.26 32.35 7.83
N ARG A 580 32.42 31.32 7.65
CA ARG A 580 31.68 31.13 6.38
C ARG A 580 30.67 32.23 6.10
N LYS A 581 29.89 32.67 7.10
CA LYS A 581 28.94 33.78 6.92
C LYS A 581 29.62 35.12 6.66
N ALA A 582 30.85 35.31 7.15
CA ALA A 582 31.64 36.51 6.88
C ALA A 582 32.28 36.49 5.47
N MET A 583 32.47 35.31 4.88
CA MET A 583 32.95 35.18 3.50
C MET A 583 31.81 35.44 2.51
N LYS A 584 32.06 36.33 1.54
CA LYS A 584 31.15 36.50 0.42
C LYS A 584 31.29 35.32 -0.54
N GLY A 585 30.22 34.54 -0.68
CA GLY A 585 30.11 33.41 -1.59
C GLY A 585 29.68 33.83 -3.00
N PHE A 586 29.45 32.84 -3.85
CA PHE A 586 28.80 33.03 -5.14
C PHE A 586 27.31 32.74 -4.97
N SER A 587 26.47 33.74 -5.21
CA SER A 587 25.01 33.60 -5.26
C SER A 587 24.62 33.13 -6.65
N PHE A 588 24.06 31.93 -6.74
CA PHE A 588 23.53 31.39 -7.98
C PHE A 588 22.24 32.11 -8.37
N SER A 589 21.97 32.23 -9.67
CA SER A 589 20.78 32.86 -10.23
C SER A 589 19.51 32.08 -9.87
N LEU A 590 18.37 32.77 -9.84
CA LEU A 590 17.06 32.11 -9.64
C LEU A 590 16.79 31.11 -10.77
N GLY A 591 16.12 30.01 -10.46
CA GLY A 591 15.81 28.97 -11.45
C GLY A 591 15.04 29.52 -12.66
N GLY A 592 15.50 29.17 -13.86
CA GLY A 592 14.87 29.54 -15.13
C GLY A 592 14.12 28.40 -15.81
N ASP A 593 13.61 28.65 -17.01
CA ASP A 593 12.81 27.67 -17.78
C ASP A 593 13.56 26.35 -18.01
N TRP A 594 14.86 26.41 -18.28
CA TRP A 594 15.70 25.24 -18.50
C TRP A 594 15.88 24.38 -17.24
N GLN A 595 15.92 25.00 -16.06
CA GLN A 595 15.94 24.26 -14.80
C GLN A 595 14.60 23.55 -14.58
N SER A 596 13.49 24.21 -14.88
CA SER A 596 12.16 23.61 -14.79
C SER A 596 11.98 22.45 -15.78
N GLU A 597 12.50 22.57 -16.99
CA GLU A 597 12.49 21.50 -17.99
C GLU A 597 13.36 20.31 -17.58
N PHE A 598 14.55 20.58 -17.02
CA PHE A 598 15.42 19.55 -16.45
C PHE A 598 14.76 18.82 -15.27
N GLU A 599 14.09 19.54 -14.38
CA GLU A 599 13.37 18.94 -13.24
C GLU A 599 12.23 18.02 -13.72
N ARG A 600 11.52 18.40 -14.79
CA ARG A 600 10.43 17.61 -15.39
C ARG A 600 10.86 16.32 -16.10
N THR A 601 12.14 16.17 -16.42
CA THR A 601 12.66 14.93 -17.02
C THR A 601 12.95 13.85 -15.98
N PHE A 602 12.68 14.10 -14.70
CA PHE A 602 12.80 13.08 -13.66
C PHE A 602 11.68 12.04 -13.78
N GLU A 603 12.04 10.76 -13.78
CA GLU A 603 11.12 9.65 -14.05
C GLU A 603 10.28 9.21 -12.84
N TYR A 604 10.56 9.73 -11.65
CA TYR A 604 9.93 9.33 -10.39
C TYR A 604 9.26 10.53 -9.71
N GLU A 605 8.24 10.28 -8.89
CA GLU A 605 7.57 11.32 -8.09
C GLU A 605 8.39 11.59 -6.82
N GLU A 606 8.74 12.86 -6.57
CA GLU A 606 9.49 13.26 -5.39
C GLU A 606 8.63 13.27 -4.12
N THR A 607 9.22 12.84 -3.01
CA THR A 607 8.55 12.89 -1.70
C THR A 607 8.53 14.31 -1.12
N GLU A 608 7.65 14.59 -0.15
CA GLU A 608 7.60 15.91 0.52
C GLU A 608 8.94 16.31 1.14
N ASP A 609 9.66 15.36 1.74
CA ASP A 609 10.98 15.61 2.33
C ASP A 609 12.04 15.87 1.26
N GLN A 610 11.94 15.23 0.08
CA GLN A 610 12.80 15.53 -1.06
C GLN A 610 12.55 16.93 -1.60
N LEU A 611 11.28 17.32 -1.81
CA LEU A 611 10.93 18.66 -2.28
C LEU A 611 11.39 19.74 -1.29
N ARG A 612 11.22 19.50 0.01
CA ARG A 612 11.73 20.39 1.07
C ARG A 612 13.26 20.51 0.99
N ALA A 613 13.96 19.39 0.92
CA ALA A 613 15.41 19.36 0.83
C ALA A 613 15.94 20.08 -0.43
N ILE A 614 15.31 19.85 -1.58
CA ILE A 614 15.63 20.53 -2.84
C ILE A 614 15.46 22.03 -2.67
N LYS A 615 14.30 22.49 -2.19
CA LYS A 615 14.02 23.91 -1.99
C LYS A 615 15.03 24.58 -1.06
N GLU A 616 15.35 23.93 0.06
CA GLU A 616 16.32 24.45 1.02
C GLU A 616 17.73 24.53 0.42
N ILE A 617 18.15 23.54 -0.38
CA ILE A 617 19.43 23.57 -1.09
C ILE A 617 19.46 24.70 -2.13
N MET A 618 18.38 24.91 -2.89
CA MET A 618 18.31 25.99 -3.87
C MET A 618 18.41 27.36 -3.22
N ILE A 619 17.71 27.58 -2.10
CA ILE A 619 17.80 28.83 -1.32
C ILE A 619 19.24 29.05 -0.83
N ASP A 620 19.89 28.01 -0.31
CA ASP A 620 21.25 28.13 0.19
C ASP A 620 22.26 28.40 -0.95
N MET A 621 22.03 27.86 -2.15
CA MET A 621 22.83 28.17 -3.34
C MET A 621 22.61 29.61 -3.84
N GLU A 622 21.39 30.14 -3.70
CA GLU A 622 21.06 31.52 -4.09
C GLU A 622 21.55 32.56 -3.07
N ALA A 623 22.00 32.13 -1.89
CA ALA A 623 22.48 33.02 -0.84
C ALA A 623 23.83 33.69 -1.17
N GLU A 624 24.08 34.85 -0.54
CA GLU A 624 25.35 35.58 -0.70
C GLU A 624 26.53 34.95 0.05
N PHE A 625 26.30 33.90 0.84
CA PHE A 625 27.33 33.20 1.63
C PHE A 625 27.42 31.73 1.20
N PRO A 626 28.59 31.08 1.35
CA PRO A 626 28.78 29.68 0.93
C PRO A 626 27.83 28.72 1.65
N MET A 627 27.12 27.88 0.87
CA MET A 627 26.34 26.75 1.40
C MET A 627 27.26 25.69 2.03
N ASP A 628 26.90 25.21 3.22
CA ASP A 628 27.40 23.96 3.80
C ASP A 628 26.25 23.18 4.40
N ARG A 629 25.72 22.23 3.63
CA ARG A 629 24.52 21.48 3.96
C ARG A 629 24.78 19.98 3.90
N LEU A 630 24.30 19.28 4.92
CA LEU A 630 24.28 17.83 4.98
C LEU A 630 22.86 17.32 4.68
N LEU A 631 22.71 16.53 3.62
CA LEU A 631 21.47 15.83 3.29
C LEU A 631 21.51 14.39 3.82
N CYS A 632 20.72 14.10 4.84
CA CYS A 632 20.58 12.76 5.41
C CYS A 632 19.36 12.05 4.84
N GLY A 633 19.49 10.76 4.54
CA GLY A 633 18.39 9.90 4.11
C GLY A 633 18.88 8.49 3.83
N ASP A 634 17.97 7.51 3.81
CA ASP A 634 18.31 6.10 3.61
C ASP A 634 18.66 5.77 2.15
N VAL A 635 19.21 4.58 1.91
CA VAL A 635 19.55 4.10 0.58
C VAL A 635 18.26 4.00 -0.26
N GLY A 636 18.27 4.57 -1.47
CA GLY A 636 17.10 4.61 -2.36
C GLY A 636 16.22 5.86 -2.26
N TYR A 637 16.43 6.73 -1.25
CA TYR A 637 15.58 7.92 -1.01
C TYR A 637 15.93 9.11 -1.93
N GLY A 638 16.45 8.87 -3.14
CA GLY A 638 16.65 9.93 -4.15
C GLY A 638 17.69 11.02 -3.83
N LYS A 639 18.58 10.83 -2.83
CA LYS A 639 19.65 11.82 -2.50
C LYS A 639 20.48 12.24 -3.72
N THR A 640 20.73 11.30 -4.63
CA THR A 640 21.48 11.54 -5.86
C THR A 640 20.76 12.50 -6.80
N GLU A 641 19.44 12.44 -6.89
CA GLU A 641 18.65 13.37 -7.72
C GLU A 641 18.77 14.81 -7.20
N VAL A 642 18.69 14.99 -5.88
CA VAL A 642 18.85 16.30 -5.24
C VAL A 642 20.23 16.90 -5.56
N ALA A 643 21.29 16.09 -5.50
CA ALA A 643 22.64 16.50 -5.87
C ALA A 643 22.77 16.85 -7.36
N ILE A 644 22.10 16.10 -8.25
CA ILE A 644 22.12 16.38 -9.69
C ILE A 644 21.44 17.72 -10.00
N ARG A 645 20.31 18.05 -9.35
CA ARG A 645 19.63 19.35 -9.55
C ARG A 645 20.49 20.54 -9.13
N ALA A 646 21.13 20.42 -7.96
CA ALA A 646 22.09 21.42 -7.50
C ALA A 646 23.25 21.56 -8.51
N SER A 647 23.74 20.43 -9.05
CA SER A 647 24.79 20.43 -10.05
C SER A 647 24.36 21.12 -11.35
N PHE A 648 23.13 20.85 -11.81
CA PHE A 648 22.58 21.46 -13.01
C PHE A 648 22.49 22.98 -12.88
N LYS A 649 21.95 23.49 -11.77
CA LYS A 649 21.92 24.94 -11.47
C LYS A 649 23.31 25.57 -11.53
N ALA A 650 24.30 24.91 -10.93
CA ALA A 650 25.66 25.43 -10.93
C ALA A 650 26.26 25.51 -12.35
N VAL A 651 26.02 24.51 -13.19
CA VAL A 651 26.47 24.49 -14.58
C VAL A 651 25.78 25.56 -15.43
N MET A 652 24.48 25.80 -15.21
CA MET A 652 23.72 26.82 -15.93
C MET A 652 24.25 28.25 -15.67
N ASP A 653 24.82 28.49 -14.49
CA ASP A 653 25.51 29.73 -14.13
C ASP A 653 26.99 29.76 -14.55
N GLY A 654 27.41 28.82 -15.40
CA GLY A 654 28.78 28.74 -15.91
C GLY A 654 29.82 28.31 -14.88
N LYS A 655 29.40 27.65 -13.79
CA LYS A 655 30.31 27.08 -12.79
C LYS A 655 30.56 25.59 -13.04
N GLN A 656 31.73 25.13 -12.62
CA GLN A 656 32.06 23.71 -12.64
C GLN A 656 31.57 23.03 -11.36
N VAL A 657 31.22 21.75 -11.47
CA VAL A 657 30.79 20.92 -10.34
C VAL A 657 31.77 19.77 -10.16
N ALA A 658 32.18 19.54 -8.91
CA ALA A 658 33.01 18.41 -8.51
C ALA A 658 32.23 17.50 -7.55
N VAL A 659 32.11 16.22 -7.88
CA VAL A 659 31.49 15.19 -7.03
C VAL A 659 32.59 14.27 -6.49
N LEU A 660 32.85 14.34 -5.19
CA LEU A 660 33.88 13.54 -4.52
C LEU A 660 33.26 12.28 -3.90
N CYS A 661 33.75 11.11 -4.28
CA CYS A 661 33.30 9.80 -3.77
C CYS A 661 34.44 9.08 -3.04
N PRO A 662 34.16 8.32 -1.97
CA PRO A 662 35.20 7.63 -1.19
C PRO A 662 35.75 6.38 -1.91
N THR A 663 35.04 5.85 -2.91
CA THR A 663 35.45 4.65 -3.65
C THR A 663 35.21 4.80 -5.16
N THR A 664 35.99 4.07 -5.96
CA THR A 664 35.86 4.03 -7.43
C THR A 664 34.53 3.44 -7.90
N VAL A 665 33.95 2.51 -7.15
CA VAL A 665 32.63 1.92 -7.44
C VAL A 665 31.54 2.99 -7.36
N LEU A 666 31.52 3.80 -6.29
CA LEU A 666 30.55 4.89 -6.15
C LEU A 666 30.77 5.97 -7.22
N ALA A 667 32.03 6.28 -7.54
CA ALA A 667 32.34 7.22 -8.63
C ALA A 667 31.77 6.74 -9.98
N SER A 668 31.92 5.45 -10.31
CA SER A 668 31.37 4.85 -11.52
C SER A 668 29.83 4.86 -11.55
N GLN A 669 29.20 4.56 -10.40
CA GLN A 669 27.74 4.62 -10.26
C GLN A 669 27.21 6.03 -10.49
N HIS A 670 27.77 7.03 -9.80
CA HIS A 670 27.39 8.42 -10.00
C HIS A 670 27.64 8.89 -11.43
N LEU A 671 28.77 8.53 -12.05
CA LEU A 671 29.05 8.87 -13.44
C LEU A 671 27.97 8.34 -14.39
N LYS A 672 27.52 7.09 -14.21
CA LYS A 672 26.44 6.51 -15.01
C LYS A 672 25.12 7.25 -14.81
N THR A 673 24.74 7.53 -13.56
CA THR A 673 23.50 8.25 -13.26
C THR A 673 23.52 9.69 -13.80
N PHE A 674 24.61 10.44 -13.60
CA PHE A 674 24.75 11.79 -14.14
C PHE A 674 24.71 11.80 -15.66
N ARG A 675 25.39 10.86 -16.33
CA ARG A 675 25.34 10.76 -17.79
C ARG A 675 23.94 10.51 -18.30
N ASN A 676 23.21 9.57 -17.72
CA ASN A 676 21.84 9.26 -18.15
C ASN A 676 20.87 10.43 -17.89
N ARG A 677 21.04 11.12 -16.76
CA ARG A 677 20.11 12.16 -16.31
C ARG A 677 20.30 13.49 -17.05
N VAL A 678 21.53 13.80 -17.49
CA VAL A 678 21.91 15.10 -18.12
C VAL A 678 21.98 14.98 -19.66
N VAL A 679 21.43 13.91 -20.27
CA VAL A 679 21.30 13.85 -21.73
C VAL A 679 20.18 14.80 -22.16
N LEU A 680 20.55 15.87 -22.86
CA LEU A 680 19.64 16.68 -23.68
C LEU A 680 19.32 15.94 -24.99
#